data_AF-W1F6L6-F1
#
_entry.id   AF-W1F6L6-F1
#
_cell.length_a   1.000
_cell.length_b   1.000
_cell.length_c   1.000
_cell.angle_alpha   90.00
_cell.angle_beta   90.00
_cell.angle_gamma   90.00
#
_symmetry.space_group_name_H-M   'P 1'
#
loop_
_entity.id
_entity.type
_entity.pdbx_description
1 polymer ?
#
loop_
_entity_poly.entity_id
_entity_poly.type
_entity_poly.pdbx_seq_one_letter_code
_entity_poly.pdbx_strand_id
1 'polypeptide(L)'
;MKTVRSACQLQPKALEINVGDQIEQLDQIINDTNGQEYFKKTFITDGFKTLLSKGMARLAGKSNDTVFHLKQAMGGGKTHLMVGFGLLAKDAALRNSHLGSMPYQSDFGSAKIAAFNGRNNPHSYFWGEIARQLGREGVFREYWESGAKAPDEQAWINIFDGEEPILILLDEMPPYFHYYSTQVLGQGTIADVVTRAFSNMLTAAQKKKNVCIVVSDLEAAYDTGGKLIQRALDDATQELGRAEVSITPVNLESNEIYEILRKRLFLSLPDKNEVSEIASIYASRLAEAAKAKTVERSAEALANDIESTYPFHPSFKSIVALFKENEKFKQTRGLMELVSRLLKSVWESDEEVYLIGAQHFDLSIHDVREKLAEISEMRDVIARDLWDSTDSAHAQIIDLNNGNHYAQQVGTLLLTASLSTAVNSVKGLTESEMLECLIDPNHQGSDYRNAFTELAKSAWYLHQTQEGRNYFSHQENLTKKLQGYADKAPQNKVDELIRHRLEEMYRPVTKEAYEKVLPLPEMDEAQATLRSGRALLIISPDGKTPPGVVGNFFKGLVNKNNILVLTGDKSSIASIEKAARHVYAVTKADNEITASHPQRKELDEKKAQYEQDFQTTVLSVFDKLLFPGNNRGEDVFTA
;
A
#
# COMPACT_ATOMS: atom_id res chain seq x y z
N MET A 1 13.93 26.72 6.41
CA MET A 1 12.88 25.81 6.90
C MET A 1 13.56 24.60 7.49
N LYS A 2 13.09 24.06 8.63
CA LYS A 2 13.68 22.85 9.19
C LYS A 2 13.02 21.61 8.60
N THR A 3 13.83 20.60 8.26
CA THR A 3 13.34 19.27 7.89
C THR A 3 12.72 18.56 9.10
N VAL A 4 11.88 17.55 8.89
CA VAL A 4 11.33 16.76 10.00
C VAL A 4 12.41 16.12 10.86
N ARG A 5 13.56 15.74 10.27
CA ARG A 5 14.72 15.20 10.99
C ARG A 5 15.33 16.19 11.97
N SER A 6 15.31 17.49 11.64
CA SER A 6 15.87 18.56 12.48
C SER A 6 14.84 19.20 13.41
N ALA A 7 13.56 19.20 13.03
CA ALA A 7 12.47 19.78 13.80
C ALA A 7 11.87 18.81 14.84
N CYS A 8 11.91 17.50 14.58
CA CYS A 8 11.27 16.49 15.43
C CYS A 8 12.30 15.58 16.10
N GLN A 9 12.01 15.16 17.33
CA GLN A 9 12.81 14.14 18.03
C GLN A 9 11.99 12.85 18.15
N LEU A 10 12.55 11.72 17.73
CA LEU A 10 11.89 10.42 17.83
C LEU A 10 11.95 9.85 19.26
N GLN A 11 10.96 9.02 19.61
CA GLN A 11 11.01 8.18 20.79
C GLN A 11 12.10 7.11 20.65
N PRO A 12 12.71 6.65 21.76
CA PRO A 12 13.57 5.47 21.73
C PRO A 12 12.83 4.28 21.11
N LYS A 13 13.48 3.58 20.18
CA LYS A 13 12.93 2.44 19.40
C LYS A 13 11.81 2.78 18.40
N ALA A 14 11.55 4.07 18.09
CA ALA A 14 10.54 4.43 17.08
C ALA A 14 10.83 3.86 15.67
N LEU A 15 12.09 3.56 15.36
CA LEU A 15 12.52 2.97 14.08
C LEU A 15 12.56 1.44 14.09
N GLU A 16 12.60 0.83 15.28
CA GLU A 16 12.81 -0.60 15.50
C GLU A 16 11.56 -1.27 16.06
N ILE A 17 10.37 -0.72 15.78
CA ILE A 17 9.12 -1.28 16.28
C ILE A 17 8.88 -2.65 15.63
N ASN A 18 9.48 -3.67 16.24
CA ASN A 18 9.09 -5.06 16.18
C ASN A 18 8.11 -5.24 17.34
N VAL A 19 6.83 -5.00 17.10
CA VAL A 19 5.85 -5.42 18.09
C VAL A 19 5.84 -6.93 17.98
N GLY A 20 6.40 -7.60 18.98
CA GLY A 20 6.44 -9.05 19.12
C GLY A 20 6.01 -9.50 20.51
N ASP A 21 5.62 -8.58 21.39
CA ASP A 21 5.20 -8.96 22.74
C ASP A 21 3.72 -9.34 22.71
N GLN A 22 3.49 -10.65 22.72
CA GLN A 22 2.21 -11.24 23.08
C GLN A 22 1.84 -10.74 24.48
N ILE A 23 0.72 -10.02 24.59
CA ILE A 23 0.12 -9.64 25.86
C ILE A 23 -0.52 -10.92 26.43
N GLU A 24 0.25 -11.74 27.15
CA GLU A 24 -0.24 -13.02 27.65
C GLU A 24 -0.97 -12.90 29.00
N GLN A 25 -0.75 -11.84 29.79
CA GLN A 25 -1.41 -11.65 31.11
C GLN A 25 -1.75 -10.18 31.39
N LEU A 26 -3.04 -9.84 31.28
CA LEU A 26 -3.57 -8.47 31.37
C LEU A 26 -3.54 -7.93 32.81
N ASP A 27 -3.73 -8.82 33.79
CA ASP A 27 -3.61 -8.56 35.22
C ASP A 27 -2.17 -8.25 35.63
N GLN A 28 -1.19 -9.05 35.18
CA GLN A 28 0.24 -8.77 35.40
C GLN A 28 0.63 -7.42 34.82
N ILE A 29 0.18 -7.11 33.61
CA ILE A 29 0.45 -5.82 32.98
C ILE A 29 -0.12 -4.68 33.81
N ILE A 30 -1.36 -4.78 34.31
CA ILE A 30 -1.92 -3.71 35.14
C ILE A 30 -1.13 -3.54 36.42
N ASN A 31 -0.63 -4.61 37.03
CA ASN A 31 0.15 -4.53 38.27
C ASN A 31 1.58 -4.02 38.07
N ASP A 32 2.26 -4.48 37.02
CA ASP A 32 3.67 -4.20 36.77
C ASP A 32 3.91 -2.92 35.94
N THR A 33 2.87 -2.39 35.28
CA THR A 33 2.99 -1.18 34.47
C THR A 33 3.01 0.08 35.33
N ASN A 34 4.04 0.91 35.12
CA ASN A 34 4.08 2.27 35.64
C ASN A 34 3.06 3.15 34.88
N GLY A 35 2.05 3.64 35.59
CA GLY A 35 0.97 4.44 35.01
C GLY A 35 1.44 5.76 34.38
N GLN A 36 2.44 6.44 34.95
CA GLN A 36 2.96 7.69 34.40
C GLN A 36 3.64 7.45 33.05
N GLU A 37 4.47 6.40 32.95
CA GLU A 37 5.12 6.03 31.68
C GLU A 37 4.11 5.57 30.62
N TYR A 38 3.06 4.88 31.06
CA TYR A 38 1.96 4.48 30.18
C TYR A 38 1.29 5.69 29.53
N PHE A 39 0.81 6.64 30.34
CA PHE A 39 0.08 7.81 29.84
C PHE A 39 0.97 8.85 29.12
N LYS A 40 2.30 8.81 29.31
CA LYS A 40 3.22 9.60 28.46
C LYS A 40 3.13 9.20 26.98
N LYS A 41 2.90 7.91 26.69
CA LYS A 41 2.82 7.33 25.35
C LYS A 41 1.39 7.05 24.87
N THR A 42 0.39 7.33 25.70
CA THR A 42 -1.03 7.11 25.39
C THR A 42 -1.73 8.43 25.11
N PHE A 43 -2.31 8.53 23.92
CA PHE A 43 -3.28 9.57 23.62
C PHE A 43 -4.68 9.12 24.08
N ILE A 44 -5.41 10.00 24.78
CA ILE A 44 -6.79 9.72 25.20
C ILE A 44 -7.72 10.06 24.05
N THR A 45 -8.09 9.04 23.27
CA THR A 45 -9.07 9.14 22.20
C THR A 45 -10.47 9.48 22.72
N ASP A 46 -11.36 9.93 21.87
CA ASP A 46 -12.77 10.20 22.18
C ASP A 46 -13.49 8.93 22.67
N GLY A 47 -13.17 7.78 22.06
CA GLY A 47 -13.63 6.47 22.52
C GLY A 47 -13.16 6.17 23.94
N PHE A 48 -11.88 6.39 24.23
CA PHE A 48 -11.33 6.18 25.57
C PHE A 48 -11.88 7.19 26.58
N LYS A 49 -12.05 8.46 26.19
CA LYS A 49 -12.67 9.51 27.01
C LYS A 49 -14.10 9.15 27.39
N THR A 50 -14.86 8.56 26.46
CA THR A 50 -16.23 8.08 26.71
C THR A 50 -16.24 6.92 27.69
N LEU A 51 -15.34 5.94 27.52
CA LEU A 51 -15.15 4.83 28.46
C LEU A 51 -14.79 5.34 29.85
N LEU A 52 -13.82 6.25 29.97
CA LEU A 52 -13.38 6.82 31.25
C LEU A 52 -14.48 7.62 31.93
N SER A 53 -15.17 8.51 31.20
CA SER A 53 -16.23 9.34 31.77
C SER A 53 -17.35 8.49 32.38
N LYS A 54 -17.88 7.54 31.61
CA LYS A 54 -18.97 6.67 32.07
C LYS A 54 -18.50 5.62 33.07
N GLY A 55 -17.31 5.05 32.86
CA GLY A 55 -16.73 4.03 33.73
C GLY A 55 -16.36 4.58 35.11
N MET A 56 -15.80 5.80 35.20
CA MET A 56 -15.53 6.46 36.48
C MET A 56 -16.83 6.80 37.22
N ALA A 57 -17.84 7.31 36.50
CA ALA A 57 -19.16 7.54 37.08
C ALA A 57 -19.78 6.24 37.62
N ARG A 58 -19.59 5.11 36.93
CA ARG A 58 -20.03 3.79 37.39
C ARG A 58 -19.30 3.35 38.65
N LEU A 59 -17.97 3.41 38.67
CA LEU A 59 -17.17 3.05 39.85
C LEU A 59 -17.49 3.94 41.07
N ALA A 60 -17.84 5.21 40.85
CA ALA A 60 -18.30 6.13 41.88
C ALA A 60 -19.75 5.89 42.36
N GLY A 61 -20.48 4.94 41.76
CA GLY A 61 -21.88 4.69 42.10
C GLY A 61 -22.85 5.77 41.63
N LYS A 62 -22.48 6.53 40.60
CA LYS A 62 -23.26 7.65 40.02
C LYS A 62 -23.89 7.32 38.66
N SER A 63 -23.65 6.13 38.13
CA SER A 63 -24.17 5.67 36.84
C SER A 63 -24.75 4.25 36.92
N ASN A 64 -25.75 3.99 36.08
CA ASN A 64 -26.34 2.67 35.86
C ASN A 64 -25.66 1.93 34.68
N ASP A 65 -24.82 2.62 33.89
CA ASP A 65 -24.02 2.00 32.82
C ASP A 65 -23.05 1.00 33.44
N THR A 66 -23.31 -0.30 33.26
CA THR A 66 -22.60 -1.37 33.98
C THR A 66 -21.59 -2.08 33.10
N VAL A 67 -21.96 -2.32 31.84
CA VAL A 67 -21.18 -3.12 30.90
C VAL A 67 -20.72 -2.24 29.74
N PHE A 68 -19.41 -2.15 29.57
CA PHE A 68 -18.77 -1.43 28.48
C PHE A 68 -18.22 -2.43 27.47
N HIS A 69 -18.86 -2.48 26.31
CA HIS A 69 -18.48 -3.41 25.26
C HIS A 69 -17.58 -2.69 24.24
N LEU A 70 -16.32 -3.10 24.19
CA LEU A 70 -15.33 -2.56 23.26
C LEU A 70 -15.53 -3.20 21.88
N LYS A 71 -16.21 -2.47 20.99
CA LYS A 71 -16.41 -2.88 19.61
C LYS A 71 -15.10 -2.83 18.82
N GLN A 72 -15.02 -3.67 17.80
CA GLN A 72 -13.86 -3.72 16.92
C GLN A 72 -13.84 -2.49 16.01
N ALA A 73 -12.84 -1.62 16.22
CA ALA A 73 -12.56 -0.51 15.32
C ALA A 73 -11.52 -0.93 14.27
N MET A 74 -10.43 -1.58 14.71
CA MET A 74 -9.32 -2.16 13.91
C MET A 74 -8.25 -2.77 14.82
N GLY A 75 -8.39 -4.04 15.19
CA GLY A 75 -7.29 -4.94 15.59
C GLY A 75 -6.21 -4.48 16.59
N GLY A 76 -6.45 -3.43 17.36
CA GLY A 76 -5.51 -2.97 18.36
C GLY A 76 -6.04 -1.74 19.09
N GLY A 77 -5.90 -1.74 20.41
CA GLY A 77 -6.36 -0.67 21.28
C GLY A 77 -7.33 -1.12 22.36
N LYS A 78 -8.04 -2.25 22.22
CA LYS A 78 -8.97 -2.75 23.26
C LYS A 78 -8.26 -3.04 24.57
N THR A 79 -7.27 -3.94 24.53
CA THR A 79 -6.38 -4.25 25.65
C THR A 79 -5.70 -2.99 26.19
N HIS A 80 -5.27 -2.08 25.31
CA HIS A 80 -4.68 -0.79 25.71
C HIS A 80 -5.69 0.10 26.47
N LEU A 81 -6.94 0.19 26.04
CA LEU A 81 -7.97 0.94 26.76
C LEU A 81 -8.27 0.29 28.12
N MET A 82 -8.33 -1.05 28.18
CA MET A 82 -8.58 -1.80 29.41
C MET A 82 -7.46 -1.61 30.43
N VAL A 83 -6.19 -1.74 30.00
CA VAL A 83 -5.01 -1.49 30.85
C VAL A 83 -5.01 -0.04 31.35
N GLY A 84 -5.21 0.93 30.45
CA GLY A 84 -5.25 2.34 30.82
C GLY A 84 -6.36 2.66 31.82
N PHE A 85 -7.55 2.09 31.64
CA PHE A 85 -8.65 2.26 32.58
C PHE A 85 -8.34 1.60 33.93
N GLY A 86 -7.80 0.37 33.94
CA GLY A 86 -7.35 -0.31 35.15
C GLY A 86 -6.32 0.48 35.95
N LEU A 87 -5.32 1.05 35.28
CA LEU A 87 -4.30 1.90 35.90
C LEU A 87 -4.90 3.17 36.56
N LEU A 88 -5.85 3.83 35.91
CA LEU A 88 -6.53 5.01 36.46
C LEU A 88 -7.53 4.65 37.58
N ALA A 89 -8.16 3.48 37.49
CA ALA A 89 -9.11 3.02 38.50
C ALA A 89 -8.40 2.64 39.82
N LYS A 90 -7.18 2.08 39.75
CA LYS A 90 -6.40 1.71 40.95
C LYS A 90 -5.68 2.89 41.63
N ASP A 91 -5.33 3.94 40.89
CA ASP A 91 -4.47 5.04 41.37
C ASP A 91 -5.16 6.40 41.25
N ALA A 92 -5.57 6.95 42.41
CA ALA A 92 -6.22 8.26 42.49
C ALA A 92 -5.32 9.43 42.07
N ALA A 93 -4.00 9.35 42.32
CA ALA A 93 -3.08 10.42 41.98
C ALA A 93 -2.87 10.49 40.46
N LEU A 94 -2.66 9.34 39.83
CA LEU A 94 -2.59 9.21 38.37
C LEU A 94 -3.90 9.65 37.71
N ARG A 95 -5.04 9.27 38.29
CA ARG A 95 -6.35 9.67 37.81
C ARG A 95 -6.54 11.18 37.88
N ASN A 96 -6.13 11.82 38.96
CA ASN A 96 -6.22 13.26 39.10
C ASN A 96 -5.31 14.01 38.12
N SER A 97 -4.10 13.49 37.84
CA SER A 97 -3.17 14.14 36.89
C SER A 97 -3.65 14.13 35.44
N HIS A 98 -4.41 13.10 35.04
CA HIS A 98 -4.89 12.96 33.65
C HIS A 98 -6.36 13.33 33.46
N LEU A 99 -7.19 13.15 34.49
CA LEU A 99 -8.65 13.31 34.44
C LEU A 99 -9.18 14.33 35.46
N GLY A 100 -8.36 15.24 35.99
CA GLY A 100 -8.77 16.15 37.07
C GLY A 100 -10.03 16.98 36.81
N SER A 101 -10.39 17.21 35.54
CA SER A 101 -11.62 17.91 35.13
C SER A 101 -12.83 16.99 34.87
N MET A 102 -12.65 15.67 34.94
CA MET A 102 -13.70 14.69 34.65
C MET A 102 -14.61 14.49 35.88
N PRO A 103 -15.95 14.46 35.70
CA PRO A 103 -16.89 14.25 36.80
C PRO A 103 -16.65 12.93 37.54
N TYR A 104 -16.88 12.94 38.86
CA TYR A 104 -16.89 11.77 39.76
C TYR A 104 -15.57 11.00 39.89
N GLN A 105 -14.50 11.42 39.20
CA GLN A 105 -13.21 10.73 39.27
C GLN A 105 -12.63 10.74 40.70
N SER A 106 -12.91 11.75 41.50
CA SER A 106 -12.42 11.87 42.88
C SER A 106 -13.32 11.20 43.92
N ASP A 107 -14.48 10.63 43.52
CA ASP A 107 -15.51 10.14 44.44
C ASP A 107 -15.17 8.76 45.05
N PHE A 108 -14.06 8.14 44.62
CA PHE A 108 -13.53 6.91 45.21
C PHE A 108 -12.00 6.94 45.24
N GLY A 109 -11.38 6.17 46.14
CA GLY A 109 -9.92 6.06 46.24
C GLY A 109 -9.33 5.16 45.17
N SER A 110 -9.47 3.84 45.38
CA SER A 110 -8.95 2.79 44.50
C SER A 110 -10.05 1.76 44.24
N ALA A 111 -10.06 1.17 43.04
CA ALA A 111 -10.94 0.06 42.68
C ALA A 111 -10.19 -1.27 42.74
N LYS A 112 -10.87 -2.34 43.17
CA LYS A 112 -10.39 -3.71 43.01
C LYS A 112 -10.48 -4.11 41.54
N ILE A 113 -9.39 -4.61 40.99
CA ILE A 113 -9.31 -5.00 39.58
C ILE A 113 -9.30 -6.52 39.48
N ALA A 114 -10.14 -7.07 38.61
CA ALA A 114 -10.04 -8.44 38.15
C ALA A 114 -9.97 -8.45 36.62
N ALA A 115 -8.99 -9.13 36.04
CA ALA A 115 -8.82 -9.26 34.60
C ALA A 115 -8.71 -10.71 34.16
N PHE A 116 -9.28 -11.02 33.00
CA PHE A 116 -9.23 -12.35 32.41
C PHE A 116 -9.07 -12.25 30.89
N ASN A 117 -8.15 -13.04 30.33
CA ASN A 117 -7.96 -13.18 28.89
C ASN A 117 -8.55 -14.51 28.41
N GLY A 118 -9.47 -14.47 27.45
CA GLY A 118 -10.17 -15.65 26.94
C GLY A 118 -9.31 -16.63 26.12
N ARG A 119 -8.05 -16.33 25.86
CA ARG A 119 -7.09 -17.34 25.37
C ARG A 119 -6.63 -18.30 26.46
N ASN A 120 -6.82 -17.94 27.73
CA ASN A 120 -6.44 -18.77 28.87
C ASN A 120 -7.58 -19.74 29.23
N ASN A 121 -7.22 -20.98 29.57
CA ASN A 121 -8.18 -22.02 29.95
C ASN A 121 -7.85 -22.60 31.33
N PRO A 122 -7.98 -21.81 32.42
CA PRO A 122 -7.65 -22.30 33.76
C PRO A 122 -8.63 -23.37 34.23
N HIS A 123 -8.17 -24.30 35.07
CA HIS A 123 -9.01 -25.32 35.70
C HIS A 123 -10.17 -24.73 36.53
N SER A 124 -9.98 -23.52 37.07
CA SER A 124 -10.99 -22.81 37.85
C SER A 124 -11.97 -22.00 36.99
N TYR A 125 -11.86 -22.06 35.66
CA TYR A 125 -12.58 -21.23 34.70
C TYR A 125 -12.36 -19.72 34.95
N PHE A 126 -12.97 -18.86 34.11
CA PHE A 126 -12.84 -17.41 34.26
C PHE A 126 -13.35 -16.90 35.62
N TRP A 127 -14.42 -17.50 36.16
CA TRP A 127 -15.03 -17.05 37.42
C TRP A 127 -14.15 -17.34 38.64
N GLY A 128 -13.46 -18.48 38.68
CA GLY A 128 -12.53 -18.77 39.76
C GLY A 128 -11.31 -17.87 39.74
N GLU A 129 -10.84 -17.48 38.56
CA GLU A 129 -9.76 -16.52 38.40
C GLU A 129 -10.17 -15.12 38.89
N ILE A 130 -11.35 -14.64 38.50
CA ILE A 130 -11.91 -13.38 39.02
C ILE A 130 -12.06 -13.44 40.55
N ALA A 131 -12.62 -14.52 41.10
CA ALA A 131 -12.79 -14.67 42.54
C ALA A 131 -11.43 -14.65 43.28
N ARG A 132 -10.39 -15.27 42.71
CA ARG A 132 -9.03 -15.24 43.24
C ARG A 132 -8.45 -13.85 43.24
N GLN A 133 -8.53 -13.11 42.13
CA GLN A 133 -8.01 -11.75 42.02
C GLN A 133 -8.73 -10.75 42.96
N LEU A 134 -10.02 -10.99 43.23
CA LEU A 134 -10.79 -10.21 44.22
C LEU A 134 -10.54 -10.66 45.68
N GLY A 135 -9.71 -11.68 45.91
CA GLY A 135 -9.40 -12.21 47.24
C GLY A 135 -10.54 -13.03 47.88
N ARG A 136 -11.47 -13.54 47.06
CA ARG A 136 -12.69 -14.26 47.49
C ARG A 136 -12.82 -15.66 46.88
N GLU A 137 -11.71 -16.29 46.53
CA GLU A 137 -11.67 -17.62 45.90
C GLU A 137 -12.49 -18.67 46.67
N GLY A 138 -12.46 -18.62 48.01
CA GLY A 138 -13.19 -19.56 48.86
C GLY A 138 -14.70 -19.59 48.62
N VAL A 139 -15.31 -18.47 48.18
CA VAL A 139 -16.75 -18.39 47.88
C VAL A 139 -17.10 -19.19 46.63
N PHE A 140 -16.18 -19.30 45.66
CA PHE A 140 -16.47 -19.95 44.39
C PHE A 140 -15.91 -21.36 44.23
N ARG A 141 -15.12 -21.83 45.20
CA ARG A 141 -14.42 -23.11 45.16
C ARG A 141 -15.31 -24.31 44.78
N GLU A 142 -16.55 -24.35 45.27
CA GLU A 142 -17.51 -25.41 44.94
C GLU A 142 -17.93 -25.47 43.46
N TYR A 143 -17.74 -24.39 42.69
CA TYR A 143 -18.20 -24.25 41.31
C TYR A 143 -17.23 -24.81 40.26
N TRP A 144 -16.04 -25.26 40.67
CA TRP A 144 -15.09 -25.93 39.78
C TRP A 144 -14.44 -27.19 40.38
N GLU A 145 -14.38 -27.35 41.70
CA GLU A 145 -13.73 -28.52 42.33
C GLU A 145 -14.39 -29.86 41.98
N SER A 146 -15.70 -29.88 41.77
CA SER A 146 -16.47 -31.08 41.41
C SER A 146 -16.96 -31.05 39.96
N GLY A 147 -16.24 -30.33 39.09
CA GLY A 147 -16.59 -30.11 37.69
C GLY A 147 -17.28 -28.76 37.45
N ALA A 148 -17.48 -28.42 36.18
CA ALA A 148 -18.03 -27.13 35.77
C ALA A 148 -19.46 -26.94 36.28
N LYS A 149 -19.65 -26.06 37.26
CA LYS A 149 -20.96 -25.63 37.75
C LYS A 149 -21.03 -24.12 37.70
N ALA A 150 -21.91 -23.57 36.86
CA ALA A 150 -22.03 -22.11 36.74
C ALA A 150 -22.42 -21.50 38.11
N PRO A 151 -21.66 -20.50 38.62
CA PRO A 151 -22.12 -19.69 39.74
C PRO A 151 -23.45 -19.03 39.40
N ASP A 152 -24.38 -19.07 40.35
CA ASP A 152 -25.65 -18.37 40.23
C ASP A 152 -25.50 -16.87 40.52
N GLU A 153 -26.57 -16.11 40.30
CA GLU A 153 -26.55 -14.67 40.53
C GLU A 153 -26.22 -14.30 41.99
N GLN A 154 -26.75 -15.06 42.96
CA GLN A 154 -26.52 -14.78 44.38
C GLN A 154 -25.06 -15.01 44.76
N ALA A 155 -24.42 -16.02 44.20
CA ALA A 155 -22.99 -16.26 44.37
C ALA A 155 -22.16 -15.07 43.86
N TRP A 156 -22.49 -14.53 42.69
CA TRP A 156 -21.85 -13.33 42.16
C TRP A 156 -22.11 -12.07 43.03
N ILE A 157 -23.34 -11.90 43.53
CA ILE A 157 -23.66 -10.82 44.49
C ILE A 157 -22.77 -10.90 45.73
N ASN A 158 -22.49 -12.11 46.22
CA ASN A 158 -21.62 -12.34 47.37
C ASN A 158 -20.14 -12.03 47.05
N ILE A 159 -19.68 -12.31 45.83
CA ILE A 159 -18.34 -11.89 45.36
C ILE A 159 -18.23 -10.36 45.30
N PHE A 160 -19.28 -9.69 44.80
CA PHE A 160 -19.30 -8.24 44.64
C PHE A 160 -19.71 -7.47 45.90
N ASP A 161 -19.86 -8.15 47.04
CA ASP A 161 -20.37 -7.51 48.24
C ASP A 161 -19.32 -6.60 48.91
N GLY A 162 -19.70 -5.39 49.29
CA GLY A 162 -18.81 -4.38 49.88
C GLY A 162 -19.01 -2.99 49.28
N GLU A 163 -18.34 -1.99 49.85
CA GLU A 163 -18.40 -0.60 49.39
C GLU A 163 -17.29 -0.22 48.41
N GLU A 164 -16.25 -1.04 48.32
CA GLU A 164 -15.12 -0.82 47.41
C GLU A 164 -15.56 -1.01 45.95
N PRO A 165 -15.23 -0.07 45.03
CA PRO A 165 -15.52 -0.24 43.61
C PRO A 165 -14.78 -1.44 43.01
N ILE A 166 -15.42 -2.13 42.07
CA ILE A 166 -14.85 -3.30 41.39
C ILE A 166 -14.85 -3.02 39.89
N LEU A 167 -13.69 -3.20 39.25
CA LEU A 167 -13.54 -3.17 37.79
C LEU A 167 -13.14 -4.56 37.29
N ILE A 168 -13.98 -5.14 36.44
CA ILE A 168 -13.73 -6.42 35.78
C ILE A 168 -13.38 -6.18 34.32
N LEU A 169 -12.26 -6.73 33.86
CA LEU A 169 -11.71 -6.56 32.53
C LEU A 169 -11.64 -7.92 31.82
N LEU A 170 -12.52 -8.15 30.85
CA LEU A 170 -12.58 -9.39 30.08
C LEU A 170 -12.10 -9.16 28.66
N ASP A 171 -10.90 -9.63 28.34
CA ASP A 171 -10.28 -9.45 27.04
C ASP A 171 -10.35 -10.74 26.21
N GLU A 172 -10.57 -10.60 24.91
CA GLU A 172 -10.51 -11.70 23.94
C GLU A 172 -11.37 -12.93 24.34
N MET A 173 -12.61 -12.70 24.78
CA MET A 173 -13.50 -13.78 25.24
C MET A 173 -13.94 -14.80 24.17
N PRO A 174 -14.13 -14.48 22.86
CA PRO A 174 -14.70 -15.45 21.91
C PRO A 174 -13.92 -16.79 21.77
N PRO A 175 -12.58 -16.81 21.71
CA PRO A 175 -11.80 -18.05 21.77
C PRO A 175 -12.15 -18.95 22.96
N TYR A 176 -12.40 -18.37 24.14
CA TYR A 176 -12.76 -19.10 25.35
C TYR A 176 -14.09 -19.86 25.17
N PHE A 177 -15.12 -19.15 24.72
CA PHE A 177 -16.44 -19.71 24.48
C PHE A 177 -16.40 -20.76 23.37
N HIS A 178 -15.63 -20.51 22.31
CA HIS A 178 -15.46 -21.47 21.23
C HIS A 178 -14.73 -22.74 21.69
N TYR A 179 -13.67 -22.62 22.49
CA TYR A 179 -12.98 -23.77 23.04
C TYR A 179 -13.94 -24.67 23.85
N TYR A 180 -14.75 -24.10 24.74
CA TYR A 180 -15.70 -24.87 25.55
C TYR A 180 -16.95 -25.35 24.81
N SER A 181 -17.25 -24.81 23.62
CA SER A 181 -18.37 -25.32 22.81
C SER A 181 -18.03 -26.69 22.20
N THR A 182 -16.74 -27.03 22.13
CA THR A 182 -16.27 -28.36 21.70
C THR A 182 -16.35 -29.42 22.81
N GLN A 183 -16.61 -29.03 24.07
CA GLN A 183 -16.61 -29.93 25.23
C GLN A 183 -18.04 -30.25 25.67
N VAL A 184 -18.44 -31.51 25.53
CA VAL A 184 -19.78 -32.00 25.87
C VAL A 184 -19.93 -32.19 27.38
N LEU A 185 -21.07 -31.76 27.93
CA LEU A 185 -21.46 -31.97 29.32
C LEU A 185 -22.95 -32.34 29.39
N GLY A 186 -23.25 -33.62 29.60
CA GLY A 186 -24.63 -34.12 29.61
C GLY A 186 -25.32 -33.94 28.25
N GLN A 187 -26.43 -33.20 28.22
CA GLN A 187 -27.17 -32.86 26.99
C GLN A 187 -26.71 -31.55 26.32
N GLY A 188 -25.79 -30.81 26.96
CA GLY A 188 -25.26 -29.55 26.44
C GLY A 188 -23.73 -29.56 26.39
N THR A 189 -23.14 -28.39 26.49
CA THR A 189 -21.69 -28.17 26.45
C THR A 189 -21.21 -27.40 27.68
N ILE A 190 -19.90 -27.39 27.93
CA ILE A 190 -19.32 -26.52 28.95
C ILE A 190 -19.53 -25.04 28.56
N ALA A 191 -19.60 -24.70 27.27
CA ALA A 191 -19.93 -23.36 26.84
C ALA A 191 -21.30 -22.88 27.34
N ASP A 192 -22.30 -23.77 27.48
CA ASP A 192 -23.59 -23.39 28.07
C ASP A 192 -23.45 -23.01 29.55
N VAL A 193 -22.61 -23.75 30.30
CA VAL A 193 -22.28 -23.46 31.70
C VAL A 193 -21.55 -22.12 31.82
N VAL A 194 -20.56 -21.89 30.96
CA VAL A 194 -19.79 -20.64 30.90
C VAL A 194 -20.69 -19.46 30.54
N THR A 195 -21.58 -19.62 29.56
CA THR A 195 -22.55 -18.60 29.12
C THR A 195 -23.47 -18.24 30.27
N ARG A 196 -24.01 -19.23 30.98
CA ARG A 196 -24.85 -18.99 32.15
C ARG A 196 -24.09 -18.28 33.27
N ALA A 197 -22.86 -18.71 33.57
CA ALA A 197 -22.02 -18.05 34.58
C ALA A 197 -21.74 -16.59 34.21
N PHE A 198 -21.49 -16.32 32.93
CA PHE A 198 -21.24 -14.98 32.41
C PHE A 198 -22.50 -14.10 32.48
N SER A 199 -23.66 -14.56 32.01
CA SER A 199 -24.93 -13.85 32.16
C SER A 199 -25.25 -13.53 33.62
N ASN A 200 -25.12 -14.52 34.52
CA ASN A 200 -25.35 -14.31 35.96
C ASN A 200 -24.41 -13.24 36.55
N MET A 201 -23.16 -13.17 36.09
CA MET A 201 -22.20 -12.15 36.50
C MET A 201 -22.65 -10.75 36.06
N LEU A 202 -23.12 -10.61 34.82
CA LEU A 202 -23.60 -9.34 34.29
C LEU A 202 -24.82 -8.85 35.07
N THR A 203 -25.80 -9.73 35.31
CA THR A 203 -27.03 -9.44 36.08
C THR A 203 -26.69 -9.03 37.53
N ALA A 204 -25.80 -9.78 38.19
CA ALA A 204 -25.35 -9.47 39.55
C ALA A 204 -24.60 -8.14 39.64
N ALA A 205 -23.76 -7.81 38.65
CA ALA A 205 -23.02 -6.56 38.60
C ALA A 205 -23.97 -5.35 38.50
N GLN A 206 -25.07 -5.46 37.74
CA GLN A 206 -26.06 -4.39 37.61
C GLN A 206 -26.77 -4.08 38.94
N LYS A 207 -27.02 -5.09 39.78
CA LYS A 207 -27.63 -4.91 41.12
C LYS A 207 -26.71 -4.23 42.14
N LYS A 208 -25.42 -4.10 41.84
CA LYS A 208 -24.46 -3.35 42.65
C LYS A 208 -24.24 -1.96 42.03
N LYS A 209 -24.02 -0.93 42.84
CA LYS A 209 -23.88 0.45 42.34
C LYS A 209 -22.51 0.73 41.71
N ASN A 210 -21.47 0.01 42.12
CA ASN A 210 -20.06 0.33 41.92
C ASN A 210 -19.26 -0.82 41.26
N VAL A 211 -19.93 -1.72 40.54
CA VAL A 211 -19.30 -2.79 39.75
C VAL A 211 -19.33 -2.40 38.27
N CYS A 212 -18.16 -2.29 37.67
CA CYS A 212 -17.96 -1.93 36.27
C CYS A 212 -17.34 -3.11 35.52
N ILE A 213 -17.90 -3.46 34.36
CA ILE A 213 -17.41 -4.56 33.53
C ILE A 213 -17.02 -3.99 32.16
N VAL A 214 -15.82 -4.30 31.69
CA VAL A 214 -15.37 -4.00 30.33
C VAL A 214 -15.14 -5.31 29.61
N VAL A 215 -15.79 -5.50 28.47
CA VAL A 215 -15.68 -6.72 27.66
C VAL A 215 -15.16 -6.36 26.28
N SER A 216 -14.20 -7.14 25.81
CA SER A 216 -13.58 -7.01 24.50
C SER A 216 -13.92 -8.22 23.63
N ASP A 217 -14.38 -7.94 22.42
CA ASP A 217 -14.63 -8.94 21.38
C ASP A 217 -13.37 -9.19 20.51
N LEU A 218 -13.20 -10.41 20.00
CA LEU A 218 -12.13 -10.78 19.07
C LEU A 218 -12.75 -11.17 17.71
N GLU A 219 -12.01 -10.96 16.63
CA GLU A 219 -12.40 -11.13 15.21
C GLU A 219 -13.38 -12.27 14.83
N ALA A 220 -13.93 -12.08 13.61
CA ALA A 220 -14.80 -12.98 12.82
C ALA A 220 -14.35 -14.44 12.63
N ALA A 221 -13.20 -14.86 13.16
CA ALA A 221 -12.75 -16.25 13.14
C ALA A 221 -13.57 -17.17 14.07
N TYR A 222 -14.23 -16.61 15.09
CA TYR A 222 -14.99 -17.36 16.10
C TYR A 222 -16.49 -17.02 16.08
N ASP A 223 -17.13 -17.12 14.92
CA ASP A 223 -18.55 -16.78 14.73
C ASP A 223 -19.48 -17.49 15.74
N THR A 224 -19.14 -18.72 16.15
CA THR A 224 -19.89 -19.45 17.19
C THR A 224 -19.68 -18.86 18.60
N GLY A 225 -18.45 -18.48 18.95
CA GLY A 225 -18.13 -17.92 20.27
C GLY A 225 -18.66 -16.50 20.45
N GLY A 226 -18.55 -15.66 19.41
CA GLY A 226 -19.10 -14.31 19.39
C GLY A 226 -20.63 -14.30 19.56
N LYS A 227 -21.34 -15.23 18.91
CA LYS A 227 -22.80 -15.39 19.08
C LYS A 227 -23.21 -15.72 20.52
N LEU A 228 -22.43 -16.53 21.23
CA LEU A 228 -22.73 -16.87 22.63
C LEU A 228 -22.55 -15.65 23.54
N ILE A 229 -21.53 -14.83 23.31
CA ILE A 229 -21.31 -13.58 24.06
C ILE A 229 -22.42 -12.58 23.77
N GLN A 230 -22.75 -12.36 22.49
CA GLN A 230 -23.84 -11.46 22.09
C GLN A 230 -25.16 -11.90 22.73
N ARG A 231 -25.48 -13.20 22.68
CA ARG A 231 -26.67 -13.74 23.33
C ARG A 231 -26.67 -13.46 24.84
N ALA A 232 -25.56 -13.69 25.53
CA ALA A 232 -25.48 -13.41 26.96
C ALA A 232 -25.62 -11.92 27.31
N LEU A 233 -25.07 -11.03 26.47
CA LEU A 233 -25.21 -9.57 26.60
C LEU A 233 -26.66 -9.12 26.33
N ASP A 234 -27.29 -9.68 25.28
CA ASP A 234 -28.69 -9.42 24.92
C ASP A 234 -29.64 -9.88 26.02
N ASP A 235 -29.45 -11.10 26.53
CA ASP A 235 -30.25 -11.67 27.63
C ASP A 235 -30.14 -10.78 28.88
N ALA A 236 -28.93 -10.39 29.28
CA ALA A 236 -28.70 -9.50 30.42
C ALA A 236 -29.28 -8.09 30.21
N THR A 237 -29.31 -7.60 28.97
CA THR A 237 -29.90 -6.29 28.62
C THR A 237 -31.44 -6.35 28.64
N GLN A 238 -32.03 -7.46 28.19
CA GLN A 238 -33.48 -7.67 28.20
C GLN A 238 -34.03 -7.81 29.63
N GLU A 239 -33.31 -8.48 30.53
CA GLU A 239 -33.77 -8.72 31.90
C GLU A 239 -33.84 -7.45 32.76
N LEU A 240 -32.98 -6.46 32.49
CA LEU A 240 -32.74 -5.34 33.42
C LEU A 240 -32.70 -3.94 32.78
N GLY A 241 -32.76 -3.82 31.45
CA GLY A 241 -32.76 -2.54 30.72
C GLY A 241 -31.40 -2.16 30.10
N ARG A 242 -31.33 -0.97 29.48
CA ARG A 242 -30.13 -0.45 28.76
C ARG A 242 -28.94 -0.19 29.71
N ALA A 243 -28.20 -1.23 30.06
CA ALA A 243 -26.98 -1.17 30.89
C ALA A 243 -25.68 -1.37 30.08
N GLU A 244 -25.77 -1.71 28.78
CA GLU A 244 -24.64 -1.85 27.87
C GLU A 244 -24.33 -0.52 27.15
N VAL A 245 -23.04 -0.14 27.16
CA VAL A 245 -22.50 0.95 26.36
C VAL A 245 -21.47 0.41 25.39
N SER A 246 -21.76 0.50 24.10
CA SER A 246 -20.77 0.20 23.05
C SER A 246 -19.75 1.33 22.93
N ILE A 247 -18.46 0.99 22.97
CA ILE A 247 -17.35 1.92 22.79
C ILE A 247 -16.55 1.50 21.56
N THR A 248 -16.30 2.45 20.65
CA THR A 248 -15.35 2.30 19.55
C THR A 248 -14.02 2.91 20.00
N PRO A 249 -12.94 2.12 20.19
CA PRO A 249 -11.71 2.59 20.81
C PRO A 249 -11.03 3.80 20.13
N VAL A 250 -11.04 3.82 18.79
CA VAL A 250 -10.43 4.88 17.97
C VAL A 250 -11.39 5.16 16.81
N ASN A 251 -11.69 6.42 16.54
CA ASN A 251 -12.41 6.78 15.32
C ASN A 251 -11.39 6.95 14.19
N LEU A 252 -11.55 6.18 13.11
CA LEU A 252 -10.60 6.20 11.98
C LEU A 252 -10.88 7.32 10.98
N GLU A 253 -12.05 7.97 11.09
CA GLU A 253 -12.44 9.07 10.22
C GLU A 253 -11.96 10.42 10.77
N SER A 254 -11.58 10.45 12.06
CA SER A 254 -11.06 11.59 12.78
C SER A 254 -9.54 11.71 12.66
N ASN A 255 -8.99 12.83 13.16
CA ASN A 255 -7.54 13.07 13.20
C ASN A 255 -6.84 12.38 14.39
N GLU A 256 -7.55 11.53 15.15
CA GLU A 256 -7.00 10.88 16.36
C GLU A 256 -5.82 9.97 16.06
N ILE A 257 -5.77 9.36 14.87
CA ILE A 257 -4.65 8.53 14.45
C ILE A 257 -3.34 9.33 14.45
N TYR A 258 -3.36 10.57 13.95
CA TYR A 258 -2.18 11.42 13.93
C TYR A 258 -1.71 11.73 15.35
N GLU A 259 -2.64 12.01 16.26
CA GLU A 259 -2.30 12.25 17.68
C GLU A 259 -1.72 11.01 18.36
N ILE A 260 -2.23 9.81 18.05
CA ILE A 260 -1.66 8.54 18.52
C ILE A 260 -0.25 8.35 17.98
N LEU A 261 -0.04 8.57 16.68
CA LEU A 261 1.27 8.45 16.04
C LEU A 261 2.26 9.46 16.64
N ARG A 262 1.86 10.74 16.79
CA ARG A 262 2.64 11.79 17.46
C ARG A 262 3.08 11.35 18.85
N LYS A 263 2.14 10.90 19.69
CA LYS A 263 2.44 10.50 21.07
C LYS A 263 3.33 9.27 21.18
N ARG A 264 3.19 8.31 20.27
CA ARG A 264 3.92 7.04 20.33
C ARG A 264 5.30 7.09 19.65
N LEU A 265 5.46 7.87 18.60
CA LEU A 265 6.66 7.85 17.76
C LEU A 265 7.57 9.06 18.00
N PHE A 266 7.02 10.17 18.51
CA PHE A 266 7.78 11.40 18.72
C PHE A 266 7.91 11.74 20.21
N LEU A 267 9.13 12.09 20.61
CA LEU A 267 9.45 12.61 21.93
C LEU A 267 9.14 14.10 22.00
N SER A 268 9.46 14.85 20.94
CA SER A 268 9.15 16.26 20.81
C SER A 268 8.83 16.62 19.36
N LEU A 269 7.98 17.63 19.21
CA LEU A 269 7.59 18.25 17.94
C LEU A 269 7.95 19.74 18.02
N PRO A 270 8.12 20.42 16.87
CA PRO A 270 8.34 21.87 16.83
C PRO A 270 7.13 22.62 17.40
N ASP A 271 7.33 23.91 17.66
CA ASP A 271 6.24 24.77 18.12
C ASP A 271 5.22 25.03 17.01
N LYS A 272 4.03 25.53 17.40
CA LYS A 272 2.93 25.77 16.46
C LYS A 272 3.28 26.81 15.39
N ASN A 273 4.14 27.77 15.69
CA ASN A 273 4.48 28.83 14.73
C ASN A 273 5.34 28.26 13.61
N GLU A 274 6.32 27.41 13.95
CA GLU A 274 7.15 26.71 12.97
C GLU A 274 6.32 25.76 12.10
N VAL A 275 5.35 25.04 12.67
CA VAL A 275 4.40 24.21 11.89
C VAL A 275 3.55 25.06 10.95
N SER A 276 3.04 26.20 11.42
CA SER A 276 2.20 27.10 10.61
C SER A 276 2.97 27.74 9.45
N GLU A 277 4.25 28.07 9.65
CA GLU A 277 5.13 28.55 8.59
C GLU A 277 5.33 27.49 7.49
N ILE A 278 5.61 26.23 7.87
CA ILE A 278 5.73 25.10 6.94
C ILE A 278 4.41 24.92 6.18
N ALA A 279 3.29 24.90 6.90
CA ALA A 279 1.96 24.73 6.33
C ALA A 279 1.61 25.81 5.29
N SER A 280 1.94 27.08 5.59
CA SER A 280 1.73 28.20 4.68
C SER A 280 2.53 28.06 3.39
N ILE A 281 3.79 27.63 3.48
CA ILE A 281 4.66 27.47 2.29
C ILE A 281 4.14 26.34 1.41
N TYR A 282 3.82 25.18 1.99
CA TYR A 282 3.22 24.07 1.25
C TYR A 282 1.91 24.48 0.59
N ALA A 283 1.02 25.16 1.32
CA ALA A 283 -0.24 25.65 0.78
C ALA A 283 -0.04 26.60 -0.41
N SER A 284 0.97 27.48 -0.34
CA SER A 284 1.33 28.36 -1.46
C SER A 284 1.81 27.57 -2.68
N ARG A 285 2.67 26.57 -2.50
CA ARG A 285 3.17 25.72 -3.60
C ARG A 285 2.06 24.89 -4.26
N LEU A 286 1.19 24.29 -3.45
CA LEU A 286 0.05 23.54 -3.94
C LEU A 286 -0.94 24.46 -4.67
N ALA A 287 -1.17 25.69 -4.16
CA ALA A 287 -2.01 26.67 -4.83
C ALA A 287 -1.43 27.16 -6.17
N GLU A 288 -0.10 27.30 -6.28
CA GLU A 288 0.58 27.59 -7.56
C GLU A 288 0.36 26.47 -8.58
N ALA A 289 0.51 25.21 -8.16
CA ALA A 289 0.25 24.05 -9.00
C ALA A 289 -1.23 23.93 -9.42
N ALA A 290 -2.16 24.22 -8.51
CA ALA A 290 -3.61 24.22 -8.75
C ALA A 290 -4.06 25.35 -9.69
N LYS A 291 -3.42 26.52 -9.67
CA LYS A 291 -3.72 27.61 -10.63
C LYS A 291 -3.47 27.21 -12.09
N ALA A 292 -2.62 26.20 -12.34
CA ALA A 292 -2.35 25.69 -13.68
C ALA A 292 -3.45 24.75 -14.22
N LYS A 293 -4.28 24.17 -13.34
CA LYS A 293 -5.45 23.35 -13.69
C LYS A 293 -6.51 23.55 -12.60
N THR A 294 -7.52 24.36 -12.88
CA THR A 294 -8.70 24.69 -12.05
C THR A 294 -9.05 23.63 -10.97
N VAL A 295 -8.61 23.86 -9.72
CA VAL A 295 -8.98 23.06 -8.53
C VAL A 295 -9.57 23.98 -7.45
N GLU A 296 -10.60 23.48 -6.76
CA GLU A 296 -11.52 24.18 -5.83
C GLU A 296 -11.04 24.33 -4.37
N ARG A 297 -9.89 23.76 -3.97
CA ARG A 297 -9.43 23.82 -2.57
C ARG A 297 -8.62 25.10 -2.29
N SER A 298 -9.03 25.85 -1.28
CA SER A 298 -8.33 27.07 -0.87
C SER A 298 -7.00 26.72 -0.16
N ALA A 299 -5.98 27.58 -0.33
CA ALA A 299 -4.68 27.41 0.31
C ALA A 299 -4.82 27.32 1.85
N GLU A 300 -5.78 28.06 2.41
CA GLU A 300 -6.07 28.07 3.85
C GLU A 300 -6.56 26.70 4.35
N ALA A 301 -7.38 26.00 3.57
CA ALA A 301 -7.84 24.66 3.94
C ALA A 301 -6.67 23.65 3.97
N LEU A 302 -5.76 23.72 2.99
CA LEU A 302 -4.56 22.88 2.93
C LEU A 302 -3.61 23.17 4.09
N ALA A 303 -3.41 24.44 4.43
CA ALA A 303 -2.59 24.82 5.59
C ALA A 303 -3.16 24.23 6.89
N ASN A 304 -4.47 24.36 7.12
CA ASN A 304 -5.12 23.78 8.29
C ASN A 304 -4.99 22.24 8.34
N ASP A 305 -5.13 21.57 7.19
CA ASP A 305 -4.93 20.13 7.09
C ASP A 305 -3.50 19.74 7.47
N ILE A 306 -2.49 20.47 6.97
CA ILE A 306 -1.08 20.23 7.32
C ILE A 306 -0.83 20.44 8.81
N GLU A 307 -1.31 21.54 9.41
CA GLU A 307 -1.15 21.78 10.85
C GLU A 307 -1.76 20.63 11.67
N SER A 308 -2.92 20.11 11.25
CA SER A 308 -3.61 19.02 11.93
C SER A 308 -2.93 17.65 11.76
N THR A 309 -2.12 17.47 10.73
CA THR A 309 -1.49 16.17 10.38
C THR A 309 0.02 16.13 10.58
N TYR A 310 0.69 17.28 10.74
CA TYR A 310 2.15 17.40 10.95
C TYR A 310 2.66 16.41 12.01
N PRO A 311 3.79 15.71 11.82
CA PRO A 311 4.74 15.83 10.73
C PRO A 311 4.39 15.00 9.49
N PHE A 312 3.18 14.45 9.40
CA PHE A 312 2.73 13.66 8.26
C PHE A 312 2.06 14.53 7.20
N HIS A 313 2.23 14.15 5.93
CA HIS A 313 1.55 14.80 4.82
C HIS A 313 0.02 14.51 4.87
N PRO A 314 -0.88 15.45 4.51
CA PRO A 314 -2.33 15.21 4.57
C PRO A 314 -2.82 13.99 3.77
N SER A 315 -2.16 13.67 2.65
CA SER A 315 -2.46 12.47 1.85
C SER A 315 -2.17 11.15 2.58
N PHE A 316 -1.46 11.19 3.72
CA PHE A 316 -1.27 10.04 4.60
C PHE A 316 -2.61 9.48 5.10
N LYS A 317 -3.69 10.28 5.14
CA LYS A 317 -5.04 9.80 5.47
C LYS A 317 -5.48 8.66 4.54
N SER A 318 -5.07 8.72 3.28
CA SER A 318 -5.32 7.65 2.32
C SER A 318 -4.62 6.36 2.76
N ILE A 319 -3.37 6.43 3.22
CA ILE A 319 -2.64 5.26 3.75
C ILE A 319 -3.38 4.65 4.95
N VAL A 320 -3.84 5.47 5.87
CA VAL A 320 -4.62 5.00 7.02
C VAL A 320 -5.91 4.31 6.56
N ALA A 321 -6.61 4.88 5.58
CA ALA A 321 -7.83 4.30 5.02
C ALA A 321 -7.57 2.94 4.33
N LEU A 322 -6.43 2.76 3.66
CA LEU A 322 -6.04 1.46 3.07
C LEU A 322 -5.99 0.34 4.11
N PHE A 323 -5.39 0.62 5.27
CA PHE A 323 -5.34 -0.33 6.37
C PHE A 323 -6.72 -0.59 6.98
N LYS A 324 -7.66 0.38 6.88
CA LYS A 324 -9.07 0.22 7.26
C LYS A 324 -9.78 -0.88 6.47
N GLU A 325 -9.38 -1.07 5.22
CA GLU A 325 -10.14 -1.89 4.26
C GLU A 325 -9.51 -3.26 4.02
N ASN A 326 -8.18 -3.37 4.19
CA ASN A 326 -7.47 -4.63 4.00
C ASN A 326 -7.69 -5.59 5.17
N GLU A 327 -8.50 -6.64 4.97
CA GLU A 327 -8.84 -7.67 5.96
C GLU A 327 -7.63 -8.33 6.63
N LYS A 328 -6.53 -8.50 5.90
CA LYS A 328 -5.31 -9.11 6.44
C LYS A 328 -4.52 -8.16 7.35
N PHE A 329 -4.80 -6.85 7.29
CA PHE A 329 -3.99 -5.79 7.93
C PHE A 329 -4.81 -4.82 8.79
N LYS A 330 -6.00 -5.25 9.27
CA LYS A 330 -6.96 -4.46 10.05
C LYS A 330 -6.52 -4.08 11.47
N GLN A 331 -5.23 -3.95 11.77
CA GLN A 331 -4.71 -3.74 13.12
C GLN A 331 -3.96 -2.41 13.23
N THR A 332 -4.29 -1.58 14.23
CA THR A 332 -3.51 -0.36 14.54
C THR A 332 -2.02 -0.64 14.79
N ARG A 333 -1.69 -1.88 15.20
CA ARG A 333 -0.33 -2.41 15.27
C ARG A 333 0.37 -2.46 13.91
N GLY A 334 -0.31 -2.97 12.88
CA GLY A 334 0.20 -3.02 11.51
C GLY A 334 0.46 -1.62 10.95
N LEU A 335 -0.42 -0.65 11.24
CA LEU A 335 -0.19 0.75 10.91
C LEU A 335 1.06 1.31 11.62
N MET A 336 1.19 1.10 12.93
CA MET A 336 2.37 1.53 13.69
C MET A 336 3.67 0.93 13.14
N GLU A 337 3.67 -0.35 12.80
CA GLU A 337 4.81 -1.06 12.20
C GLU A 337 5.19 -0.49 10.83
N LEU A 338 4.20 -0.14 10.01
CA LEU A 338 4.44 0.48 8.72
C LEU A 338 4.97 1.91 8.88
N VAL A 339 4.38 2.71 9.77
CA VAL A 339 4.84 4.09 10.01
C VAL A 339 6.25 4.09 10.58
N SER A 340 6.60 3.14 11.44
CA SER A 340 7.97 3.02 11.97
C SER A 340 8.99 2.77 10.86
N ARG A 341 8.63 1.95 9.87
CA ARG A 341 9.44 1.71 8.66
C ARG A 341 9.51 2.95 7.76
N LEU A 342 8.41 3.70 7.63
CA LEU A 342 8.42 4.98 6.92
C LEU A 342 9.35 5.99 7.60
N LEU A 343 9.30 6.09 8.93
CA LEU A 343 10.21 6.92 9.69
C LEU A 343 11.66 6.46 9.54
N LYS A 344 11.90 5.14 9.48
CA LYS A 344 13.24 4.59 9.23
C LYS A 344 13.78 5.06 7.88
N SER A 345 12.98 4.95 6.82
CA SER A 345 13.33 5.49 5.50
C SER A 345 13.64 6.99 5.54
N VAL A 346 12.81 7.79 6.22
CA VAL A 346 13.00 9.24 6.32
C VAL A 346 14.25 9.61 7.14
N TRP A 347 14.55 8.86 8.21
CA TRP A 347 15.68 9.15 9.10
C TRP A 347 17.03 8.68 8.54
N GLU A 348 17.05 7.61 7.75
CA GLU A 348 18.25 7.05 7.11
C GLU A 348 18.55 7.70 5.75
N SER A 349 17.57 8.37 5.12
CA SER A 349 17.74 9.08 3.84
C SER A 349 18.52 10.38 3.99
N ASP A 350 19.24 10.79 2.93
CA ASP A 350 19.87 12.11 2.85
C ASP A 350 18.92 13.23 2.38
N GLU A 351 17.68 12.88 1.97
CA GLU A 351 16.67 13.81 1.46
C GLU A 351 16.20 14.86 2.49
N GLU A 352 15.86 16.05 1.99
CA GLU A 352 15.27 17.12 2.79
C GLU A 352 13.75 16.95 2.91
N VAL A 353 13.33 16.10 3.84
CA VAL A 353 11.90 15.85 4.09
C VAL A 353 11.29 16.88 5.04
N TYR A 354 10.19 17.52 4.64
CA TYR A 354 9.47 18.50 5.47
C TYR A 354 8.09 18.01 5.95
N LEU A 355 7.47 17.08 5.20
CA LEU A 355 6.27 16.34 5.59
C LEU A 355 6.44 14.87 5.19
N ILE A 356 6.09 13.96 6.10
CA ILE A 356 6.25 12.52 5.90
C ILE A 356 5.04 11.98 5.14
N GLY A 357 5.24 11.61 3.88
CA GLY A 357 4.27 10.94 3.01
C GLY A 357 4.73 9.59 2.45
N ALA A 358 3.82 8.87 1.77
CA ALA A 358 4.06 7.53 1.21
C ALA A 358 5.25 7.47 0.23
N GLN A 359 5.54 8.57 -0.45
CA GLN A 359 6.64 8.68 -1.41
C GLN A 359 8.02 8.47 -0.77
N HIS A 360 8.13 8.62 0.56
CA HIS A 360 9.41 8.50 1.27
C HIS A 360 9.71 7.09 1.77
N PHE A 361 8.90 6.09 1.45
CA PHE A 361 9.31 4.71 1.69
C PHE A 361 10.54 4.39 0.83
N ASP A 362 11.61 3.99 1.49
CA ASP A 362 12.86 3.60 0.85
C ASP A 362 12.90 2.08 0.67
N LEU A 363 12.76 1.64 -0.59
CA LEU A 363 12.77 0.23 -0.96
C LEU A 363 14.18 -0.39 -0.92
N SER A 364 15.24 0.39 -0.73
CA SER A 364 16.59 -0.14 -0.50
C SER A 364 16.69 -0.84 0.87
N ILE A 365 15.94 -0.33 1.86
CA ILE A 365 15.88 -0.88 3.21
C ILE A 365 15.06 -2.19 3.19
N HIS A 366 15.72 -3.29 3.54
CA HIS A 366 15.12 -4.63 3.49
C HIS A 366 13.80 -4.73 4.27
N ASP A 367 13.76 -4.22 5.50
CA ASP A 367 12.55 -4.29 6.36
C ASP A 367 11.37 -3.52 5.78
N VAL A 368 11.62 -2.41 5.08
CA VAL A 368 10.61 -1.58 4.42
C VAL A 368 10.08 -2.31 3.20
N ARG A 369 10.99 -2.78 2.35
CA ARG A 369 10.68 -3.53 1.14
C ARG A 369 9.89 -4.79 1.42
N GLU A 370 10.31 -5.60 2.39
CA GLU A 370 9.59 -6.81 2.77
C GLU A 370 8.20 -6.51 3.30
N LYS A 371 8.04 -5.45 4.11
CA LYS A 371 6.72 -5.10 4.63
C LYS A 371 5.77 -4.61 3.53
N LEU A 372 6.25 -3.76 2.63
CA LEU A 372 5.45 -3.31 1.47
C LEU A 372 5.13 -4.47 0.52
N ALA A 373 6.07 -5.39 0.31
CA ALA A 373 5.83 -6.62 -0.46
C ALA A 373 4.78 -7.53 0.19
N GLU A 374 4.80 -7.66 1.52
CA GLU A 374 3.82 -8.45 2.29
C GLU A 374 2.41 -7.85 2.18
N ILE A 375 2.29 -6.52 2.33
CA ILE A 375 0.99 -5.83 2.28
C ILE A 375 0.42 -5.80 0.86
N SER A 376 1.29 -5.58 -0.14
CA SER A 376 0.90 -5.45 -1.54
C SER A 376 0.69 -6.77 -2.26
N GLU A 377 1.39 -7.83 -1.83
CA GLU A 377 1.56 -9.07 -2.60
C GLU A 377 2.20 -8.82 -4.00
N MET A 378 2.75 -7.63 -4.25
CA MET A 378 3.26 -7.15 -5.55
C MET A 378 4.79 -7.20 -5.61
N ARG A 379 5.38 -8.35 -5.25
CA ARG A 379 6.85 -8.53 -5.28
C ARG A 379 7.46 -8.28 -6.67
N ASP A 380 6.75 -8.68 -7.72
CA ASP A 380 7.21 -8.50 -9.11
C ASP A 380 7.28 -7.02 -9.51
N VAL A 381 6.30 -6.23 -9.06
CA VAL A 381 6.27 -4.77 -9.26
C VAL A 381 7.49 -4.13 -8.63
N ILE A 382 7.75 -4.46 -7.36
CA ILE A 382 8.91 -3.95 -6.64
C ILE A 382 10.18 -4.33 -7.41
N ALA A 383 10.37 -5.61 -7.71
CA ALA A 383 11.61 -6.12 -8.31
C ALA A 383 11.90 -5.62 -9.73
N ARG A 384 10.87 -5.27 -10.52
CA ARG A 384 11.05 -4.87 -11.93
C ARG A 384 10.88 -3.39 -12.16
N ASP A 385 9.92 -2.76 -11.51
CA ASP A 385 9.56 -1.37 -11.81
C ASP A 385 10.13 -0.39 -10.81
N LEU A 386 10.39 -0.79 -9.56
CA LEU A 386 10.72 0.15 -8.50
C LEU A 386 12.15 0.01 -7.97
N TRP A 387 12.56 -1.20 -7.60
CA TRP A 387 13.84 -1.43 -6.93
C TRP A 387 14.34 -2.88 -7.06
N ASP A 388 15.62 -3.02 -7.42
CA ASP A 388 16.42 -4.23 -7.23
C ASP A 388 17.85 -3.91 -6.75
N SER A 389 18.59 -4.95 -6.34
CA SER A 389 19.95 -4.81 -5.79
C SER A 389 21.03 -4.50 -6.83
N THR A 390 20.69 -4.49 -8.12
CA THR A 390 21.59 -4.26 -9.25
C THR A 390 21.31 -2.94 -9.97
N ASP A 391 20.42 -2.11 -9.41
CA ASP A 391 19.93 -0.87 -9.99
C ASP A 391 19.34 -1.03 -11.40
N SER A 392 18.72 -2.19 -11.67
CA SER A 392 18.17 -2.53 -12.99
C SER A 392 16.65 -2.34 -13.09
N ALA A 393 15.99 -1.94 -12.00
CA ALA A 393 14.57 -1.62 -12.03
C ALA A 393 14.31 -0.32 -12.81
N HIS A 394 13.14 -0.21 -13.45
CA HIS A 394 12.82 0.92 -14.33
C HIS A 394 12.94 2.28 -13.62
N ALA A 395 12.41 2.42 -12.41
CA ALA A 395 12.53 3.65 -11.63
C ALA A 395 13.99 4.00 -11.31
N GLN A 396 14.81 3.02 -10.88
CA GLN A 396 16.23 3.22 -10.60
C GLN A 396 16.99 3.69 -11.85
N ILE A 397 16.73 3.11 -13.02
CA ILE A 397 17.37 3.51 -14.28
C ILE A 397 17.01 4.96 -14.64
N ILE A 398 15.74 5.34 -14.49
CA ILE A 398 15.28 6.72 -14.75
C ILE A 398 15.98 7.69 -13.80
N ASP A 399 16.03 7.35 -12.53
CA ASP A 399 16.64 8.16 -11.47
C ASP A 399 18.15 8.32 -11.68
N LEU A 400 18.87 7.24 -11.98
CA LEU A 400 20.31 7.26 -12.28
C LEU A 400 20.65 8.14 -13.49
N ASN A 401 19.82 8.10 -14.54
CA ASN A 401 20.04 8.91 -15.74
C ASN A 401 19.82 10.40 -15.49
N ASN A 402 18.98 10.76 -14.52
CA ASN A 402 18.65 12.15 -14.19
C ASN A 402 19.35 12.68 -12.93
N GLY A 403 20.07 11.83 -12.18
CA GLY A 403 20.76 12.20 -10.95
C GLY A 403 19.81 12.62 -9.82
N ASN A 404 18.63 12.01 -9.71
CA ASN A 404 17.63 12.28 -8.67
C ASN A 404 16.92 10.99 -8.22
N HIS A 405 15.87 11.09 -7.41
CA HIS A 405 15.09 9.96 -6.87
C HIS A 405 13.59 10.02 -7.20
N TYR A 406 13.21 10.81 -8.21
CA TYR A 406 11.81 11.16 -8.44
C TYR A 406 10.97 10.00 -8.97
N ALA A 407 11.53 9.13 -9.81
CA ALA A 407 10.81 7.98 -10.34
C ALA A 407 10.55 6.94 -9.24
N GLN A 408 11.51 6.72 -8.32
CA GLN A 408 11.30 5.86 -7.15
C GLN A 408 10.23 6.43 -6.21
N GLN A 409 10.24 7.73 -5.95
CA GLN A 409 9.22 8.39 -5.12
C GLN A 409 7.81 8.30 -5.74
N VAL A 410 7.70 8.60 -7.04
CA VAL A 410 6.45 8.44 -7.82
C VAL A 410 5.97 6.99 -7.76
N GLY A 411 6.86 6.04 -8.06
CA GLY A 411 6.52 4.63 -8.12
C GLY A 411 6.08 4.07 -6.76
N THR A 412 6.74 4.48 -5.69
CA THR A 412 6.41 4.02 -4.33
C THR A 412 5.09 4.61 -3.81
N LEU A 413 4.82 5.89 -4.13
CA LEU A 413 3.52 6.50 -3.89
C LEU A 413 2.40 5.75 -4.63
N LEU A 414 2.59 5.47 -5.92
CA LEU A 414 1.62 4.74 -6.74
C LEU A 414 1.43 3.31 -6.25
N LEU A 415 2.49 2.60 -5.85
CA LEU A 415 2.39 1.27 -5.26
C LEU A 415 1.50 1.30 -4.04
N THR A 416 1.75 2.24 -3.12
CA THR A 416 0.96 2.40 -1.90
C THR A 416 -0.50 2.74 -2.23
N ALA A 417 -0.76 3.64 -3.18
CA ALA A 417 -2.11 3.98 -3.62
C ALA A 417 -2.84 2.84 -4.34
N SER A 418 -2.11 1.83 -4.82
CA SER A 418 -2.68 0.65 -5.50
C SER A 418 -3.18 -0.42 -4.54
N LEU A 419 -2.87 -0.29 -3.24
CA LEU A 419 -3.26 -1.25 -2.20
C LEU A 419 -4.73 -1.14 -1.78
N SER A 420 -5.50 -0.19 -2.34
CA SER A 420 -6.89 0.01 -1.96
C SER A 420 -7.75 -1.12 -2.51
N THR A 421 -8.42 -1.87 -1.63
CA THR A 421 -9.20 -3.06 -1.98
C THR A 421 -10.70 -2.95 -1.70
N ALA A 422 -11.22 -1.78 -1.29
CA ALA A 422 -12.66 -1.67 -1.05
C ALA A 422 -13.49 -1.95 -2.32
N VAL A 423 -14.64 -2.56 -2.11
CA VAL A 423 -15.64 -2.78 -3.15
C VAL A 423 -16.11 -1.39 -3.60
N ASN A 424 -15.83 -1.03 -4.86
CA ASN A 424 -16.00 0.31 -5.45
C ASN A 424 -15.04 1.41 -4.97
N SER A 425 -13.93 1.11 -4.28
CA SER A 425 -12.89 2.12 -4.07
C SER A 425 -12.11 2.36 -5.35
N VAL A 426 -11.96 3.63 -5.67
CA VAL A 426 -11.22 4.08 -6.84
C VAL A 426 -9.73 3.74 -6.65
N LYS A 427 -9.22 2.76 -7.39
CA LYS A 427 -7.80 2.35 -7.33
C LYS A 427 -6.89 3.40 -7.97
N GLY A 428 -5.73 3.63 -7.36
CA GLY A 428 -4.69 4.50 -7.91
C GLY A 428 -4.97 5.99 -7.77
N LEU A 429 -4.09 6.79 -8.37
CA LEU A 429 -4.13 8.26 -8.33
C LEU A 429 -4.23 8.84 -9.73
N THR A 430 -5.05 9.88 -9.89
CA THR A 430 -4.91 10.80 -11.04
C THR A 430 -3.55 11.49 -10.99
N GLU A 431 -3.09 12.01 -12.12
CA GLU A 431 -1.85 12.80 -12.17
C GLU A 431 -1.90 14.01 -11.21
N SER A 432 -3.07 14.64 -11.04
CA SER A 432 -3.23 15.78 -10.12
C SER A 432 -3.03 15.35 -8.66
N GLU A 433 -3.73 14.32 -8.21
CA GLU A 433 -3.60 13.80 -6.84
C GLU A 433 -2.18 13.30 -6.55
N MET A 434 -1.53 12.67 -7.54
CA MET A 434 -0.14 12.23 -7.43
C MET A 434 0.80 13.42 -7.21
N LEU A 435 0.68 14.47 -8.02
CA LEU A 435 1.52 15.65 -7.89
C LEU A 435 1.27 16.40 -6.57
N GLU A 436 0.02 16.48 -6.12
CA GLU A 436 -0.32 17.03 -4.80
C GLU A 436 0.38 16.31 -3.64
N CYS A 437 0.67 15.01 -3.78
CA CYS A 437 1.40 14.25 -2.78
C CYS A 437 2.93 14.44 -2.85
N LEU A 438 3.46 14.81 -4.02
CA LEU A 438 4.90 14.86 -4.31
C LEU A 438 5.48 16.27 -4.19
N ILE A 439 4.66 17.32 -4.37
CA ILE A 439 5.11 18.70 -4.25
C ILE A 439 5.62 18.97 -2.83
N ASP A 440 6.80 19.56 -2.75
CA ASP A 440 7.41 20.03 -1.52
C ASP A 440 7.89 21.50 -1.69
N PRO A 441 8.41 22.15 -0.64
CA PRO A 441 8.81 23.55 -0.69
C PRO A 441 9.92 23.86 -1.71
N ASN A 442 10.77 22.88 -1.99
CA ASN A 442 11.99 22.99 -2.78
C ASN A 442 11.82 22.47 -4.21
N HIS A 443 11.01 21.43 -4.42
CA HIS A 443 10.85 20.77 -5.73
C HIS A 443 9.50 21.06 -6.38
N GLN A 444 9.54 21.38 -7.68
CA GLN A 444 8.34 21.70 -8.45
C GLN A 444 7.68 20.45 -9.04
N GLY A 445 6.35 20.48 -9.18
CA GLY A 445 5.59 19.35 -9.75
C GLY A 445 5.97 19.00 -11.21
N SER A 446 6.69 19.87 -11.94
CA SER A 446 7.16 19.57 -13.30
C SER A 446 8.15 18.40 -13.33
N ASP A 447 9.02 18.30 -12.33
CA ASP A 447 10.11 17.32 -12.34
C ASP A 447 9.56 15.91 -12.11
N TYR A 448 8.64 15.79 -11.15
CA TYR A 448 7.87 14.57 -10.89
C TYR A 448 7.01 14.13 -12.08
N ARG A 449 6.44 15.08 -12.83
CA ARG A 449 5.65 14.76 -14.04
C ARG A 449 6.52 14.12 -15.12
N ASN A 450 7.74 14.62 -15.32
CA ASN A 450 8.67 14.04 -16.28
C ASN A 450 9.09 12.63 -15.86
N ALA A 451 9.44 12.44 -14.59
CA ALA A 451 9.76 11.12 -14.04
C ALA A 451 8.59 10.13 -14.19
N PHE A 452 7.36 10.56 -13.88
CA PHE A 452 6.15 9.75 -14.09
C PHE A 452 5.94 9.38 -15.56
N THR A 453 6.14 10.32 -16.48
CA THR A 453 5.96 10.09 -17.92
C THR A 453 6.93 9.02 -18.43
N GLU A 454 8.20 9.06 -17.99
CA GLU A 454 9.19 8.05 -18.36
C GLU A 454 8.93 6.70 -17.67
N LEU A 455 8.48 6.72 -16.42
CA LEU A 455 8.08 5.50 -15.70
C LEU A 455 6.88 4.83 -16.37
N ALA A 456 5.85 5.59 -16.78
CA ALA A 456 4.68 5.09 -17.48
C ALA A 456 5.00 4.46 -18.85
N LYS A 457 6.07 4.91 -19.52
CA LYS A 457 6.52 4.33 -20.79
C LYS A 457 7.26 3.00 -20.61
N SER A 458 7.92 2.78 -19.48
CA SER A 458 8.88 1.70 -19.27
C SER A 458 8.38 0.62 -18.31
N ALA A 459 7.63 0.99 -17.28
CA ALA A 459 7.12 0.07 -16.25
C ALA A 459 6.29 -1.06 -16.85
N TRP A 460 6.42 -2.25 -16.28
CA TRP A 460 5.76 -3.48 -16.73
C TRP A 460 4.41 -3.72 -16.06
N TYR A 461 4.19 -3.13 -14.89
CA TYR A 461 3.03 -3.41 -14.06
C TYR A 461 2.18 -2.17 -13.77
N LEU A 462 2.52 -1.03 -14.34
CA LEU A 462 1.75 0.20 -14.23
C LEU A 462 0.60 0.20 -15.24
N HIS A 463 -0.61 0.46 -14.74
CA HIS A 463 -1.86 0.52 -15.52
C HIS A 463 -2.58 1.83 -15.28
N GLN A 464 -3.46 2.18 -16.22
CA GLN A 464 -4.34 3.33 -16.12
C GLN A 464 -5.80 2.90 -16.24
N THR A 465 -6.68 3.43 -15.38
CA THR A 465 -8.13 3.24 -15.49
C THR A 465 -8.70 4.12 -16.61
N GLN A 466 -9.93 3.85 -17.04
CA GLN A 466 -10.63 4.70 -18.02
C GLN A 466 -10.81 6.16 -17.54
N GLU A 467 -10.83 6.37 -16.22
CA GLU A 467 -10.93 7.68 -15.57
C GLU A 467 -9.55 8.39 -15.46
N GLY A 468 -8.48 7.80 -16.00
CA GLY A 468 -7.15 8.39 -16.02
C GLY A 468 -6.33 8.19 -14.74
N ARG A 469 -6.73 7.25 -13.87
CA ARG A 469 -6.02 6.97 -12.61
C ARG A 469 -4.98 5.88 -12.80
N ASN A 470 -3.79 6.12 -12.26
CA ASN A 470 -2.62 5.27 -12.41
C ASN A 470 -2.45 4.38 -11.18
N TYR A 471 -2.21 3.10 -11.40
CA TYR A 471 -2.05 2.10 -10.35
C TYR A 471 -1.18 0.92 -10.81
N PHE A 472 -0.49 0.29 -9.88
CA PHE A 472 0.20 -0.97 -10.10
C PHE A 472 -0.75 -2.15 -9.92
N SER A 473 -0.55 -3.18 -10.74
CA SER A 473 -1.30 -4.44 -10.72
C SER A 473 -0.33 -5.62 -10.83
N HIS A 474 -0.72 -6.80 -10.36
CA HIS A 474 0.07 -8.03 -10.55
C HIS A 474 0.14 -8.47 -12.02
N GLN A 475 -0.76 -7.96 -12.87
CA GLN A 475 -0.81 -8.31 -14.28
C GLN A 475 0.19 -7.47 -15.08
N GLU A 476 0.97 -8.13 -15.93
CA GLU A 476 1.84 -7.44 -16.90
C GLU A 476 0.99 -6.59 -17.86
N ASN A 477 1.46 -5.38 -18.16
CA ASN A 477 0.81 -4.47 -19.09
C ASN A 477 1.16 -4.78 -20.56
N LEU A 478 0.56 -4.00 -21.47
CA LEU A 478 0.78 -4.16 -22.89
C LEU A 478 2.25 -3.96 -23.28
N THR A 479 2.95 -2.99 -22.68
CA THR A 479 4.37 -2.74 -22.91
C THR A 479 5.22 -4.00 -22.67
N LYS A 480 5.04 -4.66 -21.52
CA LYS A 480 5.75 -5.92 -21.23
C LYS A 480 5.38 -7.03 -22.22
N LYS A 481 4.09 -7.18 -22.54
CA LYS A 481 3.62 -8.18 -23.50
C LYS A 481 4.27 -7.99 -24.88
N LEU A 482 4.32 -6.75 -25.37
CA LEU A 482 4.95 -6.39 -26.64
C LEU A 482 6.46 -6.62 -26.62
N GLN A 483 7.15 -6.26 -25.53
CA GLN A 483 8.57 -6.55 -25.37
C GLN A 483 8.84 -8.07 -25.43
N GLY A 484 8.05 -8.86 -24.71
CA GLY A 484 8.15 -10.32 -24.74
C GLY A 484 7.93 -10.92 -26.14
N TYR A 485 7.09 -10.30 -26.96
CA TYR A 485 6.89 -10.71 -28.36
C TYR A 485 8.04 -10.30 -29.28
N ALA A 486 8.61 -9.11 -29.08
CA ALA A 486 9.76 -8.62 -29.84
C ALA A 486 11.02 -9.48 -29.57
N ASP A 487 11.28 -9.80 -28.30
CA ASP A 487 12.42 -10.62 -27.87
C ASP A 487 12.34 -12.05 -28.40
N LYS A 488 11.12 -12.62 -28.42
CA LYS A 488 10.85 -13.99 -28.91
C LYS A 488 10.54 -14.05 -30.41
N ALA A 489 10.65 -12.94 -31.15
CA ALA A 489 10.34 -12.91 -32.57
C ALA A 489 11.32 -13.82 -33.35
N PRO A 490 10.81 -14.80 -34.14
CA PRO A 490 11.65 -15.64 -34.99
C PRO A 490 12.36 -14.81 -36.06
N GLN A 491 13.67 -14.99 -36.23
CA GLN A 491 14.47 -14.16 -37.15
C GLN A 491 13.92 -14.20 -38.58
N ASN A 492 13.51 -15.36 -39.08
CA ASN A 492 12.93 -15.50 -40.41
C ASN A 492 11.67 -14.63 -40.62
N LYS A 493 10.85 -14.44 -39.58
CA LYS A 493 9.67 -13.57 -39.64
C LYS A 493 10.03 -12.10 -39.62
N VAL A 494 11.08 -11.73 -38.89
CA VAL A 494 11.63 -10.37 -38.89
C VAL A 494 12.20 -10.05 -40.28
N ASP A 495 12.97 -10.97 -40.87
CA ASP A 495 13.54 -10.80 -42.21
C ASP A 495 12.45 -10.70 -43.30
N GLU A 496 11.42 -11.56 -43.23
CA GLU A 496 10.24 -11.48 -44.11
C GLU A 496 9.56 -10.11 -44.01
N LEU A 497 9.37 -9.59 -42.80
CA LEU A 497 8.76 -8.28 -42.57
C LEU A 497 9.59 -7.14 -43.18
N ILE A 498 10.93 -7.19 -43.01
CA ILE A 498 11.85 -6.21 -43.60
C ILE A 498 11.79 -6.26 -45.12
N ARG A 499 11.89 -7.45 -45.72
CA ARG A 499 11.81 -7.61 -47.18
C ARG A 499 10.49 -7.09 -47.72
N HIS A 500 9.38 -7.47 -47.09
CA HIS A 500 8.04 -7.03 -47.51
C HIS A 500 7.91 -5.50 -47.46
N ARG A 501 8.34 -4.87 -46.36
CA ARG A 501 8.30 -3.41 -46.23
C ARG A 501 9.14 -2.69 -47.29
N LEU A 502 10.35 -3.20 -47.56
CA LEU A 502 11.23 -2.65 -48.60
C LEU A 502 10.61 -2.81 -49.99
N GLU A 503 9.99 -3.97 -50.28
CA GLU A 503 9.30 -4.21 -51.54
C GLU A 503 8.12 -3.25 -51.73
N GLU A 504 7.33 -3.01 -50.68
CA GLU A 504 6.20 -2.06 -50.73
C GLU A 504 6.67 -0.61 -50.92
N MET A 505 7.64 -0.17 -50.12
CA MET A 505 8.13 1.22 -50.14
C MET A 505 8.77 1.60 -51.48
N TYR A 506 9.50 0.67 -52.10
CA TYR A 506 10.21 0.89 -53.36
C TYR A 506 9.56 0.13 -54.53
N ARG A 507 8.24 -0.08 -54.46
CA ARG A 507 7.49 -0.71 -55.54
C ARG A 507 7.49 0.21 -56.78
N PRO A 508 7.91 -0.28 -57.96
CA PRO A 508 7.96 0.55 -59.15
C PRO A 508 6.55 0.86 -59.68
N VAL A 509 6.25 2.14 -59.85
CA VAL A 509 4.95 2.63 -60.36
C VAL A 509 5.00 2.87 -61.87
N THR A 510 5.86 3.80 -62.34
CA THR A 510 6.02 4.12 -63.78
C THR A 510 6.92 3.12 -64.52
N LYS A 511 7.77 2.41 -63.78
CA LYS A 511 8.78 1.46 -64.29
C LYS A 511 9.83 2.08 -65.23
N GLU A 512 10.00 3.40 -65.16
CA GLU A 512 10.97 4.12 -66.00
C GLU A 512 12.41 3.87 -65.56
N ALA A 513 12.68 3.81 -64.26
CA ALA A 513 14.02 3.58 -63.72
C ALA A 513 14.36 2.08 -63.58
N TYR A 514 13.42 1.30 -63.04
CA TYR A 514 13.54 -0.15 -62.84
C TYR A 514 12.17 -0.82 -62.89
N GLU A 515 12.16 -2.12 -63.19
CA GLU A 515 10.93 -2.92 -63.35
C GLU A 515 10.63 -3.78 -62.12
N LYS A 516 11.65 -4.16 -61.37
CA LYS A 516 11.55 -4.98 -60.15
C LYS A 516 12.41 -4.40 -59.04
N VAL A 517 11.93 -4.52 -57.81
CA VAL A 517 12.73 -4.30 -56.60
C VAL A 517 13.11 -5.66 -56.02
N LEU A 518 14.38 -5.82 -55.64
CA LEU A 518 14.89 -7.01 -54.99
C LEU A 518 15.42 -6.57 -53.61
N PRO A 519 14.66 -6.80 -52.52
CA PRO A 519 15.07 -6.41 -51.19
C PRO A 519 15.97 -7.48 -50.55
N LEU A 520 17.21 -7.11 -50.23
CA LEU A 520 18.22 -7.99 -49.62
C LEU A 520 18.35 -9.36 -50.35
N PRO A 521 18.54 -9.38 -51.69
CA PRO A 521 18.59 -10.62 -52.45
C PRO A 521 19.92 -11.34 -52.27
N GLU A 522 19.89 -12.65 -52.51
CA GLU A 522 21.11 -13.40 -52.82
C GLU A 522 21.65 -12.95 -54.19
N MET A 523 22.97 -12.94 -54.33
CA MET A 523 23.61 -12.39 -55.55
C MET A 523 23.26 -13.20 -56.81
N ASP A 524 23.03 -14.50 -56.69
CA ASP A 524 22.63 -15.36 -57.81
C ASP A 524 21.21 -15.01 -58.32
N GLU A 525 20.28 -14.70 -57.41
CA GLU A 525 18.93 -14.25 -57.73
C GLU A 525 18.96 -12.87 -58.42
N ALA A 526 19.77 -11.96 -57.88
CA ALA A 526 19.98 -10.65 -58.49
C ALA A 526 20.54 -10.79 -59.91
N GLN A 527 21.52 -11.67 -60.12
CA GLN A 527 22.12 -11.90 -61.43
C GLN A 527 21.10 -12.44 -62.43
N ALA A 528 20.29 -13.42 -62.04
CA ALA A 528 19.26 -14.00 -62.88
C ALA A 528 18.23 -12.94 -63.31
N THR A 529 17.81 -12.08 -62.39
CA THR A 529 16.85 -11.00 -62.67
C THR A 529 17.43 -9.96 -63.64
N LEU A 530 18.67 -9.51 -63.39
CA LEU A 530 19.34 -8.48 -64.19
C LEU A 530 19.65 -8.91 -65.64
N ARG A 531 19.68 -10.22 -65.93
CA ARG A 531 19.77 -10.74 -67.31
C ARG A 531 18.49 -10.47 -68.11
N SER A 532 17.34 -10.39 -67.45
CA SER A 532 16.02 -10.34 -68.08
C SER A 532 15.33 -8.97 -68.02
N GLY A 533 15.82 -8.05 -67.17
CA GLY A 533 15.24 -6.71 -67.04
C GLY A 533 16.01 -5.82 -66.06
N ARG A 534 15.51 -4.60 -65.85
CA ARG A 534 16.10 -3.60 -64.94
C ARG A 534 15.60 -3.77 -63.52
N ALA A 535 16.49 -3.77 -62.53
CA ALA A 535 16.11 -3.97 -61.13
C ALA A 535 16.80 -3.01 -60.17
N LEU A 536 16.08 -2.63 -59.11
CA LEU A 536 16.63 -1.98 -57.92
C LEU A 536 17.00 -3.05 -56.91
N LEU A 537 18.28 -3.17 -56.58
CA LEU A 537 18.76 -4.01 -55.48
C LEU A 537 18.84 -3.17 -54.21
N ILE A 538 18.22 -3.62 -53.13
CA ILE A 538 18.38 -2.98 -51.82
C ILE A 538 19.36 -3.83 -51.03
N ILE A 539 20.54 -3.29 -50.72
CA ILE A 539 21.64 -4.03 -50.12
C ILE A 539 22.05 -3.40 -48.79
N SER A 540 22.30 -4.26 -47.80
CA SER A 540 22.78 -3.84 -46.49
C SER A 540 24.08 -3.03 -46.57
N PRO A 541 24.18 -1.91 -45.85
CA PRO A 541 25.41 -1.14 -45.80
C PRO A 541 26.51 -1.88 -45.03
N ASP A 542 27.74 -1.88 -45.56
CA ASP A 542 28.94 -2.46 -44.91
C ASP A 542 29.98 -1.39 -44.51
N GLY A 543 29.58 -0.12 -44.56
CA GLY A 543 30.46 1.04 -44.31
C GLY A 543 31.32 1.45 -45.51
N LYS A 544 31.18 0.81 -46.68
CA LYS A 544 31.83 1.20 -47.94
C LYS A 544 30.80 1.68 -48.95
N THR A 545 31.21 2.58 -49.85
CA THR A 545 30.38 3.02 -50.98
C THR A 545 31.12 2.79 -52.30
N PRO A 546 30.65 1.88 -53.17
CA PRO A 546 29.60 0.88 -52.95
C PRO A 546 30.01 -0.18 -51.91
N PRO A 547 29.05 -0.91 -51.30
CA PRO A 547 29.37 -2.07 -50.48
C PRO A 547 30.26 -3.07 -51.22
N GLY A 548 31.17 -3.74 -50.53
CA GLY A 548 32.18 -4.60 -51.15
C GLY A 548 31.58 -5.72 -52.01
N VAL A 549 30.47 -6.31 -51.55
CA VAL A 549 29.71 -7.33 -52.28
C VAL A 549 29.17 -6.76 -53.59
N VAL A 550 28.61 -5.55 -53.55
CA VAL A 550 28.05 -4.85 -54.72
C VAL A 550 29.13 -4.45 -55.71
N GLY A 551 30.27 -3.94 -55.22
CA GLY A 551 31.39 -3.56 -56.07
C GLY A 551 31.97 -4.75 -56.85
N ASN A 552 32.10 -5.91 -56.20
CA ASN A 552 32.55 -7.14 -56.87
C ASN A 552 31.50 -7.67 -57.85
N PHE A 553 30.23 -7.67 -57.45
CA PHE A 553 29.12 -8.11 -58.29
C PHE A 553 29.03 -7.29 -59.59
N PHE A 554 29.15 -5.96 -59.49
CA PHE A 554 29.04 -5.05 -60.63
C PHE A 554 30.14 -5.24 -61.69
N LYS A 555 31.38 -5.58 -61.28
CA LYS A 555 32.47 -5.87 -62.22
C LYS A 555 32.17 -7.07 -63.12
N GLY A 556 31.44 -8.06 -62.61
CA GLY A 556 31.06 -9.27 -63.34
C GLY A 556 29.76 -9.16 -64.15
N LEU A 557 29.04 -8.04 -64.08
CA LEU A 557 27.79 -7.86 -64.83
C LEU A 557 28.06 -7.49 -66.29
N VAL A 558 27.34 -8.15 -67.20
CA VAL A 558 27.36 -7.86 -68.64
C VAL A 558 26.51 -6.62 -68.93
N ASN A 559 25.26 -6.60 -68.47
CA ASN A 559 24.32 -5.49 -68.68
C ASN A 559 24.35 -4.54 -67.48
N LYS A 560 25.44 -3.78 -67.34
CA LYS A 560 25.65 -2.89 -66.18
C LYS A 560 24.62 -1.78 -66.05
N ASN A 561 23.91 -1.39 -67.12
CA ASN A 561 22.85 -0.38 -67.07
C ASN A 561 21.53 -0.91 -66.48
N ASN A 562 21.44 -2.22 -66.16
CA ASN A 562 20.20 -2.82 -65.64
C ASN A 562 20.06 -2.73 -64.12
N ILE A 563 21.09 -2.27 -63.41
CA ILE A 563 21.13 -2.29 -61.95
C ILE A 563 21.04 -0.88 -61.37
N LEU A 564 20.18 -0.71 -60.38
CA LEU A 564 20.26 0.37 -59.39
C LEU A 564 20.51 -0.27 -58.03
N VAL A 565 21.24 0.40 -57.14
CA VAL A 565 21.49 -0.12 -55.79
C VAL A 565 21.11 0.91 -54.75
N LEU A 566 20.18 0.57 -53.87
CA LEU A 566 19.87 1.36 -52.69
C LEU A 566 20.63 0.78 -51.48
N THR A 567 21.40 1.61 -50.81
CA THR A 567 22.21 1.29 -49.64
C THR A 567 22.28 2.52 -48.72
N GLY A 568 23.10 2.50 -47.68
CA GLY A 568 23.48 3.69 -46.94
C GLY A 568 24.94 3.70 -46.51
N ASP A 569 25.33 4.74 -45.77
CA ASP A 569 26.71 4.92 -45.29
C ASP A 569 26.92 4.41 -43.84
N LYS A 570 25.83 4.18 -43.09
CA LYS A 570 25.88 3.78 -41.67
C LYS A 570 25.66 2.27 -41.51
N SER A 571 26.53 1.61 -40.74
CA SER A 571 26.37 0.20 -40.34
C SER A 571 25.28 0.05 -39.26
N SER A 572 24.01 0.20 -39.63
CA SER A 572 22.88 0.29 -38.70
C SER A 572 21.78 -0.74 -38.97
N ILE A 573 22.09 -1.92 -39.50
CA ILE A 573 21.06 -2.93 -39.77
C ILE A 573 20.38 -3.43 -38.48
N ALA A 574 21.11 -3.46 -37.36
CA ALA A 574 20.59 -3.82 -36.04
C ALA A 574 19.43 -2.89 -35.58
N SER A 575 19.41 -1.62 -36.00
CA SER A 575 18.29 -0.73 -35.67
C SER A 575 17.04 -1.04 -36.49
N ILE A 576 17.18 -1.47 -37.76
CA ILE A 576 16.05 -1.95 -38.57
C ILE A 576 15.48 -3.22 -37.93
N GLU A 577 16.33 -4.18 -37.56
CA GLU A 577 15.87 -5.43 -36.94
C GLU A 577 15.09 -5.15 -35.65
N LYS A 578 15.59 -4.25 -34.80
CA LYS A 578 14.88 -3.84 -33.58
C LYS A 578 13.50 -3.23 -33.89
N ALA A 579 13.44 -2.30 -34.84
CA ALA A 579 12.18 -1.68 -35.25
C ALA A 579 11.20 -2.70 -35.89
N ALA A 580 11.70 -3.63 -36.70
CA ALA A 580 10.91 -4.71 -37.27
C ALA A 580 10.36 -5.67 -36.20
N ARG A 581 11.15 -5.98 -35.16
CA ARG A 581 10.70 -6.78 -34.01
C ARG A 581 9.56 -6.09 -33.24
N HIS A 582 9.59 -4.77 -33.12
CA HIS A 582 8.49 -4.00 -32.52
C HIS A 582 7.21 -4.08 -33.37
N VAL A 583 7.32 -3.94 -34.70
CA VAL A 583 6.17 -4.13 -35.61
C VAL A 583 5.63 -5.56 -35.52
N TYR A 584 6.49 -6.57 -35.52
CA TYR A 584 6.07 -7.96 -35.32
C TYR A 584 5.30 -8.16 -34.01
N ALA A 585 5.77 -7.55 -32.92
CA ALA A 585 5.14 -7.64 -31.62
C ALA A 585 3.71 -7.08 -31.63
N VAL A 586 3.49 -5.89 -32.21
CA VAL A 586 2.15 -5.31 -32.30
C VAL A 586 1.25 -6.10 -33.25
N THR A 587 1.75 -6.60 -34.38
CA THR A 587 0.97 -7.46 -35.28
C THR A 587 0.54 -8.75 -34.59
N LYS A 588 1.41 -9.35 -33.77
CA LYS A 588 1.06 -10.54 -33.00
C LYS A 588 0.02 -10.24 -31.93
N ALA A 589 0.18 -9.13 -31.20
CA ALA A 589 -0.79 -8.70 -30.20
C ALA A 589 -2.15 -8.33 -30.80
N ASP A 590 -2.18 -7.74 -32.00
CA ASP A 590 -3.39 -7.35 -32.76
C ASP A 590 -4.29 -8.55 -33.07
N ASN A 591 -3.70 -9.73 -33.32
CA ASN A 591 -4.44 -10.97 -33.54
C ASN A 591 -5.07 -11.56 -32.26
N GLU A 592 -4.56 -11.19 -31.08
CA GLU A 592 -5.03 -11.70 -29.79
C GLU A 592 -5.97 -10.73 -29.06
N ILE A 593 -5.76 -9.43 -29.23
CA ILE A 593 -6.48 -8.37 -28.52
C ILE A 593 -7.65 -7.86 -29.38
N THR A 594 -8.86 -8.29 -29.03
CA THR A 594 -10.09 -7.92 -29.73
C THR A 594 -10.44 -6.44 -29.55
N ALA A 595 -11.33 -5.93 -30.42
CA ALA A 595 -11.75 -4.53 -30.41
C ALA A 595 -12.42 -4.08 -29.09
N SER A 596 -13.00 -5.01 -28.33
CA SER A 596 -13.64 -4.74 -27.04
C SER A 596 -12.67 -4.75 -25.85
N HIS A 597 -11.40 -5.07 -26.07
CA HIS A 597 -10.42 -5.19 -24.99
C HIS A 597 -10.01 -3.80 -24.45
N PRO A 598 -9.86 -3.61 -23.12
CA PRO A 598 -9.50 -2.30 -22.55
C PRO A 598 -8.21 -1.68 -23.10
N GLN A 599 -7.20 -2.51 -23.37
CA GLN A 599 -5.90 -2.09 -23.92
C GLN A 599 -5.91 -1.87 -25.44
N ARG A 600 -7.05 -1.99 -26.12
CA ARG A 600 -7.12 -1.89 -27.60
C ARG A 600 -6.64 -0.55 -28.11
N LYS A 601 -7.09 0.54 -27.48
CA LYS A 601 -6.71 1.91 -27.87
C LYS A 601 -5.20 2.13 -27.78
N GLU A 602 -4.60 1.70 -26.68
CA GLU A 602 -3.15 1.78 -26.46
C GLU A 602 -2.38 0.95 -27.49
N LEU A 603 -2.88 -0.23 -27.85
CA LEU A 603 -2.28 -1.07 -28.90
C LEU A 603 -2.32 -0.39 -30.26
N ASP A 604 -3.45 0.23 -30.63
CA ASP A 604 -3.58 0.92 -31.92
C ASP A 604 -2.63 2.13 -32.00
N GLU A 605 -2.47 2.88 -30.90
CA GLU A 605 -1.49 3.98 -30.79
C GLU A 605 -0.04 3.47 -30.92
N LYS A 606 0.32 2.39 -30.20
CA LYS A 606 1.64 1.74 -30.29
C LYS A 606 1.90 1.17 -31.69
N LYS A 607 0.88 0.62 -32.34
CA LYS A 607 0.98 0.07 -33.70
C LYS A 607 1.31 1.17 -34.70
N ALA A 608 0.58 2.29 -34.66
CA ALA A 608 0.87 3.45 -35.51
C ALA A 608 2.28 3.99 -35.27
N GLN A 609 2.67 4.13 -33.99
CA GLN A 609 4.01 4.59 -33.61
C GLN A 609 5.11 3.67 -34.14
N TYR A 610 5.02 2.36 -33.89
CA TYR A 610 6.05 1.41 -34.32
C TYR A 610 6.11 1.24 -35.84
N GLU A 611 4.99 1.37 -36.56
CA GLU A 611 4.99 1.41 -38.02
C GLU A 611 5.71 2.65 -38.56
N GLN A 612 5.49 3.82 -37.94
CA GLN A 612 6.17 5.06 -38.30
C GLN A 612 7.67 5.01 -37.96
N ASP A 613 8.03 4.48 -36.80
CA ASP A 613 9.43 4.32 -36.37
C ASP A 613 10.17 3.36 -37.30
N PHE A 614 9.53 2.27 -37.71
CA PHE A 614 10.09 1.33 -38.66
C PHE A 614 10.32 1.97 -40.03
N GLN A 615 9.33 2.70 -40.56
CA GLN A 615 9.48 3.42 -41.82
C GLN A 615 10.60 4.47 -41.76
N THR A 616 10.66 5.25 -40.69
CA THR A 616 11.69 6.27 -40.49
C THR A 616 13.08 5.64 -40.39
N THR A 617 13.19 4.51 -39.70
CA THR A 617 14.44 3.76 -39.56
C THR A 617 14.90 3.21 -40.92
N VAL A 618 14.00 2.62 -41.71
CA VAL A 618 14.30 2.14 -43.06
C VAL A 618 14.84 3.27 -43.94
N LEU A 619 14.16 4.42 -43.98
CA LEU A 619 14.61 5.58 -44.76
C LEU A 619 15.97 6.12 -44.29
N SER A 620 16.26 6.04 -43.00
CA SER A 620 17.54 6.51 -42.43
C SER A 620 18.72 5.58 -42.73
N VAL A 621 18.47 4.30 -42.98
CA VAL A 621 19.51 3.30 -43.25
C VAL A 621 19.74 3.11 -44.74
N PHE A 622 18.70 3.27 -45.55
CA PHE A 622 18.75 3.17 -47.02
C PHE A 622 18.59 4.55 -47.66
N ASP A 623 19.57 5.42 -47.42
CA ASP A 623 19.55 6.84 -47.79
C ASP A 623 20.33 7.17 -49.08
N LYS A 624 21.00 6.18 -49.69
CA LYS A 624 21.91 6.38 -50.82
C LYS A 624 21.57 5.50 -52.01
N LEU A 625 21.31 6.13 -53.15
CA LEU A 625 21.02 5.45 -54.41
C LEU A 625 22.25 5.47 -55.31
N LEU A 626 22.77 4.30 -55.65
CA LEU A 626 23.87 4.13 -56.58
C LEU A 626 23.33 3.71 -57.95
N PHE A 627 23.84 4.37 -58.99
CA PHE A 627 23.49 4.05 -60.37
C PHE A 627 24.76 3.95 -61.24
N PRO A 628 24.71 3.18 -62.35
CA PRO A 628 25.84 3.00 -63.25
C PRO A 628 26.21 4.32 -63.93
N GLY A 629 27.50 4.63 -63.92
CA GLY A 629 28.09 5.76 -64.62
C GLY A 629 29.40 5.37 -65.28
N ASN A 630 29.98 6.31 -66.03
CA ASN A 630 31.29 6.13 -66.65
C ASN A 630 32.24 7.21 -66.14
N ASN A 631 33.40 6.79 -65.62
CA ASN A 631 34.47 7.69 -65.22
C ASN A 631 35.76 7.30 -65.94
N ARG A 632 36.23 8.16 -66.85
CA ARG A 632 37.48 7.97 -67.62
C ARG A 632 37.56 6.62 -68.36
N GLY A 633 36.43 6.12 -68.87
CA GLY A 633 36.37 4.88 -69.64
C GLY A 633 36.14 3.61 -68.81
N GLU A 634 36.06 3.73 -67.48
CA GLU A 634 35.69 2.63 -66.59
C GLU A 634 34.24 2.77 -66.12
N ASP A 635 33.49 1.66 -66.16
CA ASP A 635 32.15 1.61 -65.58
C ASP A 635 32.26 1.59 -64.06
N VAL A 636 31.61 2.57 -63.41
CA VAL A 636 31.62 2.74 -61.95
C VAL A 636 30.22 3.02 -61.44
N PHE A 637 30.00 2.87 -60.14
CA PHE A 637 28.80 3.41 -59.51
C PHE A 637 29.00 4.90 -59.20
N THR A 638 27.98 5.69 -59.52
CA THR A 638 27.81 7.07 -59.10
C THR A 638 26.72 7.10 -58.03
N ALA A 639 26.90 7.92 -57.00
CA ALA A 639 25.94 8.11 -55.91
C ALA A 639 25.08 9.36 -56.10
#